data_AF-A0A6P4I6Y1-F1
#
_entry.id   AF-A0A6P4I6Y1-F1
#
_cell.length_a   1.000
_cell.length_b   1.000
_cell.length_c   1.000
_cell.angle_alpha   90.00
_cell.angle_beta   90.00
_cell.angle_gamma   90.00
#
_symmetry.space_group_name_H-M   'P 1'
#
loop_
_entity.id
_entity.type
_entity.pdbx_description
1 polymer ?
#
loop_
_entity_poly.entity_id
_entity_poly.type
_entity_poly.pdbx_seq_one_letter_code
_entity_poly.pdbx_strand_id
1 'polypeptide(L)'
;MSEATNGHKAIPAEDLPKWLSNITLKKAIVEQTGIFENIVSFTPVKGSSEGENYSSQFLRLLVEVELIDHSIRTLSFVLKAQHNNEVMAAILDKLKLFQKEEQMYHNILPKFEKLYKNAGKRIQFAPRAFKVDRDPGVDYILLEDLHLKQFKNENRLAGLDLVHMQKVLEKLAAFHAASACYVEHNGLFGEEFTVGVFSEANRKLLQEFNASGAFLAQLKKWKNAQKLYEKLADSDDYLVDRLLQDQQYNPREFNVLNHGDCWANNIMFQHDAFGNIRETLFVDFQVGKYGSPANDLYYLILSSAAPELKTAKFDYLVRYYFDNLVENLKLLQYHRPLPKLKNLHASLFRNGLAAYMVVSKVLPVVMLDKTDNANLESYISDESKMKNAMFTNPKYVQVMTEVLPWLDNRGLLDWNCKFVKIDCNKLTMKVPKAPEWVSALSLEQAVQSYVDNGDRIVAVLPSVHLIQFRNCTVLLPIQVKVQQRDSTVRRLSFLLKAQHGNDFQAKIMDHLKMFVREHYVYHKVLPRFEQLFEAVGQKVSFGPRAFKLDRSIGVRYILMENLKAKGYRNVERGKGFDLEYLKQVLRKLAQFHAASAVYVEKRGKFNQLLSSGIYRKANQEILQELNNPEAFLSQLRRWRIGTHFHKQFADKEEVLVEKLLKLHASDPKQFNVLNHCDCWANNVMFKLNNQGNVVDTALLDFQVVKYGSPANDLYYTILSSAEKKIKLAEFDNMVQYYFYHLMDSLKILAYGKALPQLEDIRESLSKHGLAAYVVVTRVLPITLMNQFEDEVNELYASKMKCSMFTNRKYILAMNEILPWMEERSLLNWK
;
A
#
# COMPACT_ATOMS: atom_id res chain seq x y z
N MET A 1 1.68 46.04 57.57
CA MET A 1 2.23 46.34 56.23
C MET A 1 1.85 45.17 55.34
N SER A 2 0.94 45.42 54.39
CA SER A 2 0.37 44.43 53.48
C SER A 2 1.29 44.27 52.27
N GLU A 3 1.92 43.12 52.12
CA GLU A 3 2.66 42.78 50.90
C GLU A 3 1.69 42.51 49.76
N ALA A 4 1.79 43.33 48.72
CA ALA A 4 1.07 43.19 47.47
C ALA A 4 1.63 41.97 46.71
N THR A 5 0.98 40.82 46.85
CA THR A 5 1.23 39.68 45.98
C THR A 5 0.51 39.92 44.65
N ASN A 6 1.26 39.87 43.56
CA ASN A 6 0.76 40.03 42.19
C ASN A 6 -0.22 38.91 41.82
N GLY A 7 -1.50 39.04 42.20
CA GLY A 7 -2.69 38.41 41.60
C GLY A 7 -2.77 36.88 41.51
N HIS A 8 -1.72 36.13 41.82
CA HIS A 8 -1.64 34.68 41.70
C HIS A 8 -1.77 34.06 43.09
N LYS A 9 -2.89 33.37 43.36
CA LYS A 9 -3.04 32.59 44.60
C LYS A 9 -1.99 31.48 44.62
N ALA A 10 -1.11 31.50 45.61
CA ALA A 10 -0.20 30.40 45.90
C ALA A 10 -0.99 29.12 46.21
N ILE A 11 -0.45 27.97 45.82
CA ILE A 11 -1.05 26.67 46.16
C ILE A 11 -0.79 26.41 47.66
N PRO A 12 -1.80 26.02 48.46
CA PRO A 12 -1.57 25.61 49.84
C PRO A 12 -0.50 24.52 49.93
N ALA A 13 0.37 24.59 50.94
CA ALA A 13 1.50 23.65 51.06
C ALA A 13 1.08 22.17 51.12
N GLU A 14 -0.13 21.90 51.60
CA GLU A 14 -0.73 20.56 51.72
C GLU A 14 -1.09 19.93 50.35
N ASP A 15 -1.33 20.77 49.33
CA ASP A 15 -1.72 20.36 47.98
C ASP A 15 -0.52 20.22 47.03
N LEU A 16 0.69 20.60 47.48
CA LEU A 16 1.91 20.49 46.69
C LEU A 16 2.51 19.08 46.77
N PRO A 17 3.06 18.54 45.68
CA PRO A 17 3.74 17.25 45.72
C PRO A 17 4.94 17.28 46.67
N LYS A 18 5.03 16.28 47.56
CA LYS A 18 6.11 16.22 48.56
C LYS A 18 7.52 16.26 47.95
N TRP A 19 7.69 15.67 46.77
CA TRP A 19 8.96 15.64 46.04
C TRP A 19 9.40 17.01 45.51
N LEU A 20 8.49 18.00 45.40
CA LEU A 20 8.82 19.33 44.91
C LEU A 20 9.85 20.05 45.80
N SER A 21 9.82 19.77 47.11
CA SER A 21 10.80 20.29 48.08
C SER A 21 12.25 19.85 47.80
N ASN A 22 12.44 18.79 47.02
CA ASN A 22 13.76 18.28 46.64
C ASN A 22 14.31 18.90 45.35
N ILE A 23 13.52 19.74 44.64
CA ILE A 23 13.94 20.38 43.40
C ILE A 23 14.79 21.62 43.69
N THR A 24 15.91 21.72 42.97
CA THR A 24 16.76 22.92 42.90
C THR A 24 16.98 23.29 41.44
N LEU A 25 16.99 24.59 41.15
CA LEU A 25 16.96 25.16 39.79
C LEU A 25 18.25 25.90 39.41
N LYS A 26 19.33 25.74 40.16
CA LYS A 26 20.59 26.49 39.97
C LYS A 26 21.13 26.32 38.55
N LYS A 27 21.21 25.09 38.03
CA LYS A 27 21.62 24.83 36.63
C LYS A 27 20.74 25.57 35.62
N ALA A 28 19.42 25.47 35.76
CA ALA A 28 18.47 26.12 34.86
C ALA A 28 18.61 27.66 34.89
N ILE A 29 18.77 28.23 36.08
CA ILE A 29 18.97 29.67 36.30
C ILE A 29 20.27 30.14 35.66
N VAL A 30 21.39 29.44 35.91
CA VAL A 30 22.69 29.76 35.31
C VAL A 30 22.62 29.69 33.79
N GLU A 31 21.95 28.68 33.23
CA GLU A 31 21.79 28.53 31.78
C GLU A 31 20.95 29.65 31.14
N GLN A 32 19.97 30.19 31.88
CA GLN A 32 19.12 31.28 31.38
C GLN A 32 19.74 32.66 31.56
N THR A 33 20.48 32.89 32.64
CA THR A 33 20.98 34.21 33.04
C THR A 33 22.45 34.44 32.73
N GLY A 34 23.27 33.38 32.72
CA GLY A 34 24.73 33.43 32.61
C GLY A 34 25.45 33.93 33.87
N ILE A 35 24.74 34.54 34.83
CA ILE A 35 25.24 35.12 36.07
C ILE A 35 24.26 34.81 37.20
N PHE A 36 24.71 34.24 38.31
CA PHE A 36 23.83 33.80 39.41
C PHE A 36 24.58 33.79 40.74
N GLU A 37 24.01 34.41 41.76
CA GLU A 37 24.53 34.42 43.14
C GLU A 37 23.69 33.51 44.04
N ASN A 38 22.40 33.85 44.26
CA ASN A 38 21.52 33.11 45.17
C ASN A 38 20.04 33.10 44.72
N ILE A 39 19.26 32.12 45.20
CA ILE A 39 17.79 32.11 45.09
C ILE A 39 17.22 32.85 46.31
N VAL A 40 16.45 33.90 46.06
CA VAL A 40 15.79 34.73 47.08
C VAL A 40 14.45 34.10 47.47
N SER A 41 13.65 33.67 46.50
CA SER A 41 12.35 33.04 46.74
C SER A 41 12.00 32.01 45.67
N PHE A 42 11.21 31.01 46.06
CA PHE A 42 10.69 29.95 45.19
C PHE A 42 9.20 29.76 45.45
N THR A 43 8.36 30.07 44.47
CA THR A 43 6.90 30.06 44.62
C THR A 43 6.25 29.24 43.51
N PRO A 44 5.80 28.00 43.84
CA PRO A 44 4.95 27.22 42.95
C PRO A 44 3.54 27.82 42.87
N VAL A 45 3.05 28.01 41.64
CA VAL A 45 1.67 28.41 41.36
C VAL A 45 1.06 27.45 40.35
N LYS A 46 -0.28 27.34 40.30
CA LYS A 46 -0.96 26.50 39.31
C LYS A 46 -0.61 27.00 37.91
N GLY A 47 -0.13 26.11 37.04
CA GLY A 47 0.38 26.44 35.72
C GLY A 47 -0.70 26.68 34.65
N SER A 48 -1.94 26.23 34.87
CA SER A 48 -3.05 26.39 33.92
C SER A 48 -4.38 26.71 34.60
N SER A 49 -5.31 27.24 33.81
CA SER A 49 -6.76 27.20 34.07
C SER A 49 -7.20 25.75 34.31
N GLU A 50 -8.22 25.53 35.14
CA GLU A 50 -8.82 24.20 35.32
C GLU A 50 -9.29 23.65 33.96
N GLY A 51 -8.96 22.38 33.65
CA GLY A 51 -9.45 21.67 32.46
C GLY A 51 -8.57 21.71 31.19
N GLU A 52 -7.34 22.22 31.23
CA GLU A 52 -6.47 22.31 30.03
C GLU A 52 -5.41 21.21 29.90
N ASN A 53 -5.14 20.44 30.95
CA ASN A 53 -4.03 19.46 30.97
C ASN A 53 -4.48 18.06 31.42
N TYR A 54 -4.58 17.13 30.47
CA TYR A 54 -5.24 15.83 30.65
C TYR A 54 -4.32 14.68 31.10
N SER A 55 -2.99 14.80 30.92
CA SER A 55 -2.05 13.69 31.14
C SER A 55 -0.93 13.97 32.16
N SER A 56 -0.79 15.19 32.69
CA SER A 56 0.32 15.56 33.58
C SER A 56 -0.06 16.69 34.53
N GLN A 57 0.59 16.73 35.69
CA GLN A 57 0.51 17.86 36.60
C GLN A 57 1.38 19.01 36.05
N PHE A 58 0.81 20.21 35.99
CA PHE A 58 1.47 21.42 35.50
C PHE A 58 1.63 22.46 36.61
N LEU A 59 2.89 22.75 36.96
CA LEU A 59 3.25 23.78 37.94
C LEU A 59 4.04 24.88 37.24
N ARG A 60 3.70 26.14 37.52
CA ARG A 60 4.57 27.26 37.19
C ARG A 60 5.43 27.57 38.41
N LEU A 61 6.74 27.58 38.23
CA LEU A 61 7.72 27.87 39.27
C LEU A 61 8.20 29.31 39.08
N LEU A 62 7.78 30.20 39.98
CA LEU A 62 8.30 31.56 40.04
C LEU A 62 9.52 31.57 40.97
N VAL A 63 10.63 32.10 40.49
CA VAL A 63 11.90 32.10 41.23
C VAL A 63 12.48 33.50 41.20
N GLU A 64 12.64 34.13 42.36
CA GLU A 64 13.43 35.36 42.46
C GLU A 64 14.88 34.99 42.70
N VAL A 65 15.77 35.53 41.87
CA VAL A 65 17.20 35.26 41.92
C VAL A 65 17.97 36.56 42.05
N GLU A 66 18.99 36.55 42.89
CA GLU A 66 20.00 37.59 42.95
C GLU A 66 21.13 37.23 41.97
N LEU A 67 21.48 38.15 41.09
CA LEU A 67 22.60 38.00 40.16
C LEU A 67 23.89 38.51 40.79
N ILE A 68 25.04 38.22 40.17
CA ILE A 68 26.38 38.65 40.64
C ILE A 68 26.51 40.18 40.75
N ASP A 69 25.70 40.93 40.00
CA ASP A 69 25.63 42.40 40.07
C ASP A 69 24.67 42.94 41.14
N HIS A 70 24.20 42.08 42.04
CA HIS A 70 23.20 42.34 43.08
C HIS A 70 21.82 42.77 42.58
N SER A 71 21.55 42.67 41.26
CA SER A 71 20.19 42.87 40.76
C SER A 71 19.32 41.64 41.05
N ILE A 72 18.07 41.90 41.42
CA ILE A 72 17.06 40.84 41.61
C ILE A 72 16.28 40.68 40.31
N ARG A 73 16.16 39.43 39.83
CA ARG A 73 15.31 39.07 38.70
C ARG A 73 14.33 37.98 39.08
N THR A 74 13.09 38.13 38.64
CA THR A 74 12.11 37.05 38.65
C THR A 74 12.24 36.23 37.38
N LEU A 75 12.49 34.93 37.54
CA LEU A 75 12.46 33.93 36.49
C LEU A 75 11.20 33.07 36.63
N SER A 76 10.76 32.50 35.51
CA SER A 76 9.67 31.54 35.54
C SER A 76 9.95 30.34 34.66
N PHE A 77 9.61 29.17 35.21
CA PHE A 77 9.70 27.89 34.55
C PHE A 77 8.36 27.16 34.64
N VAL A 78 8.08 26.32 33.66
CA VAL A 78 6.95 25.39 33.67
C VAL A 78 7.48 24.00 33.97
N LEU A 79 7.02 23.40 35.07
CA LEU A 79 7.33 22.03 35.45
C LEU A 79 6.14 21.14 35.12
N LYS A 80 6.35 20.21 34.19
CA LYS A 80 5.43 19.11 33.88
C LYS A 80 5.92 17.87 34.62
N ALA A 81 5.04 17.22 35.38
CA ALA A 81 5.34 15.99 36.11
C ALA A 81 4.21 14.96 35.97
N GLN A 82 4.54 13.68 36.16
CA GLN A 82 3.56 12.60 36.03
C GLN A 82 2.37 12.79 37.00
N HIS A 83 1.17 12.45 36.54
CA HIS A 83 -0.08 12.69 37.29
C HIS A 83 -0.14 11.82 38.57
N ASN A 84 -0.73 12.36 39.65
CA ASN A 84 -0.96 11.64 40.91
C ASN A 84 -1.98 10.48 40.81
N ASN A 85 -2.59 10.26 39.64
CA ASN A 85 -3.57 9.19 39.45
C ASN A 85 -2.83 7.93 38.99
N GLU A 86 -2.76 6.92 39.85
CA GLU A 86 -1.99 5.69 39.63
C GLU A 86 -2.40 4.96 38.34
N VAL A 87 -3.68 4.97 37.98
CA VAL A 87 -4.17 4.30 36.76
C VAL A 87 -3.67 5.01 35.51
N MET A 88 -3.76 6.34 35.47
CA MET A 88 -3.23 7.10 34.34
C MET A 88 -1.70 7.06 34.29
N ALA A 89 -1.03 7.13 35.45
CA ALA A 89 0.41 6.99 35.53
C ALA A 89 0.88 5.65 34.93
N ALA A 90 0.21 4.55 35.26
CA ALA A 90 0.51 3.22 34.72
C ALA A 90 0.27 3.12 33.20
N ILE A 91 -0.78 3.77 32.67
CA ILE A 91 -1.02 3.82 31.21
C ILE A 91 0.07 4.61 30.49
N LEU A 92 0.41 5.80 31.01
CA LEU A 92 1.42 6.68 30.42
C LEU A 92 2.81 6.03 30.43
N ASP A 93 3.16 5.35 31.52
CA ASP A 93 4.42 4.60 31.66
C ASP A 93 4.45 3.41 30.69
N LYS A 94 3.37 2.62 30.62
CA LYS A 94 3.25 1.52 29.65
C LYS A 94 3.43 1.99 28.20
N LEU A 95 2.95 3.18 27.87
CA LEU A 95 3.07 3.78 26.53
C LEU A 95 4.38 4.58 26.34
N LYS A 96 5.17 4.74 27.39
CA LYS A 96 6.42 5.52 27.43
C LYS A 96 6.29 6.96 26.93
N LEU A 97 5.14 7.59 27.18
CA LEU A 97 4.85 8.92 26.61
C LEU A 97 5.73 10.01 27.21
N PHE A 98 5.95 9.95 28.53
CA PHE A 98 6.74 10.94 29.24
C PHE A 98 8.22 10.88 28.88
N GLN A 99 8.80 9.68 28.87
CA GLN A 99 10.21 9.50 28.50
C GLN A 99 10.47 9.90 27.05
N LYS A 100 9.48 9.68 26.16
CA LYS A 100 9.56 10.16 24.78
C LYS A 100 9.61 11.68 24.69
N GLU A 101 8.76 12.37 25.45
CA GLU A 101 8.74 13.83 25.46
C GLU A 101 10.04 14.41 26.04
N GLU A 102 10.58 13.83 27.12
CA GLU A 102 11.89 14.19 27.69
C GLU A 102 13.01 14.06 26.64
N GLN A 103 13.04 12.95 25.91
CA GLN A 103 14.00 12.70 24.85
C GLN A 103 13.85 13.68 23.67
N MET A 104 12.62 14.09 23.34
CA MET A 104 12.37 15.11 22.33
C MET A 104 13.02 16.44 22.74
N TYR A 105 12.76 16.92 23.94
CA TYR A 105 13.27 18.20 24.44
C TYR A 105 14.78 18.22 24.67
N HIS A 106 15.36 17.19 25.30
CA HIS A 106 16.76 17.21 25.69
C HIS A 106 17.73 16.64 24.65
N ASN A 107 17.25 15.86 23.67
CA ASN A 107 18.11 15.16 22.73
C ASN A 107 17.79 15.48 21.26
N ILE A 108 16.54 15.33 20.84
CA ILE A 108 16.19 15.39 19.41
C ILE A 108 16.05 16.83 18.91
N LEU A 109 15.24 17.67 19.56
CA LEU A 109 14.99 19.05 19.14
C LEU A 109 16.26 19.90 19.10
N PRO A 110 17.18 19.86 20.10
CA PRO A 110 18.43 20.61 20.03
C PRO A 110 19.30 20.21 18.83
N LYS A 111 19.27 18.93 18.43
CA LYS A 111 19.99 18.47 17.24
C LYS A 111 19.34 18.97 15.95
N PHE A 112 18.02 19.04 15.88
CA PHE A 112 17.32 19.62 14.73
C PHE A 112 17.63 21.11 14.59
N GLU A 113 17.58 21.87 15.69
CA GLU A 113 17.92 23.30 15.69
C GLU A 113 19.40 23.53 15.35
N LYS A 114 20.30 22.64 15.79
CA LYS A 114 21.72 22.67 15.42
C LYS A 114 21.94 22.46 13.91
N LEU A 115 21.17 21.59 13.25
CA LEU A 115 21.25 21.42 11.79
C LEU A 115 20.98 22.74 11.06
N TYR A 116 19.93 23.46 11.44
CA TYR A 116 19.64 24.79 10.88
C TYR A 116 20.70 25.82 11.23
N LYS A 117 21.16 25.85 12.48
CA LYS A 117 22.23 26.76 12.92
C LYS A 117 23.49 26.58 12.06
N ASN A 118 23.87 25.33 11.78
CA ASN A 118 25.00 25.01 10.92
C ASN A 118 24.77 25.44 9.46
N ALA A 119 23.52 25.40 8.98
CA ALA A 119 23.12 25.94 7.68
C ALA A 119 22.92 27.47 7.67
N GLY A 120 23.33 28.18 8.74
CA GLY A 120 23.25 29.64 8.82
C GLY A 120 21.86 30.20 9.16
N LYS A 121 20.89 29.36 9.51
CA LYS A 121 19.53 29.77 9.88
C LYS A 121 19.27 29.48 11.36
N ARG A 122 18.80 30.46 12.13
CA ARG A 122 18.30 30.21 13.49
C ARG A 122 16.83 29.83 13.42
N ILE A 123 16.48 28.76 14.12
CA ILE A 123 15.10 28.32 14.30
C ILE A 123 14.94 27.76 15.71
N GLN A 124 13.77 27.97 16.28
CA GLN A 124 13.34 27.32 17.51
C GLN A 124 12.04 26.56 17.20
N PHE A 125 11.97 25.29 17.61
CA PHE A 125 10.79 24.44 17.40
C PHE A 125 9.88 24.39 18.62
N ALA A 126 10.45 24.48 19.82
CA ALA A 126 9.76 24.30 21.09
C ALA A 126 10.34 25.22 22.18
N PRO A 127 9.65 25.42 23.31
CA PRO A 127 10.26 26.05 24.48
C PRO A 127 11.58 25.37 24.87
N ARG A 128 12.52 26.14 25.40
CA ARG A 128 13.77 25.55 25.91
C ARG A 128 13.46 24.64 27.10
N ALA A 129 14.14 23.51 27.16
CA ALA A 129 14.06 22.61 28.30
C ALA A 129 15.33 22.68 29.14
N PHE A 130 15.17 22.54 30.44
CA PHE A 130 16.23 22.66 31.44
C PHE A 130 16.27 21.40 32.32
N LYS A 131 17.42 21.15 32.95
CA LYS A 131 17.56 20.07 33.93
C LYS A 131 17.59 20.63 35.35
N VAL A 132 16.93 19.95 36.27
CA VAL A 132 17.06 20.26 37.70
C VAL A 132 18.42 19.78 38.22
N ASP A 133 18.86 20.30 39.37
CA ASP A 133 20.21 19.98 39.86
C ASP A 133 20.33 18.54 40.37
N ARG A 134 19.26 18.01 40.96
CA ARG A 134 19.16 16.67 41.58
C ARG A 134 17.93 15.95 41.06
N ASP A 135 18.04 14.64 40.85
CA ASP A 135 16.91 13.79 40.46
C ASP A 135 15.82 13.83 41.55
N PRO A 136 14.59 14.29 41.23
CA PRO A 136 13.50 14.36 42.20
C PRO A 136 12.87 12.99 42.51
N GLY A 137 13.31 11.91 41.86
CA GLY A 137 12.75 10.56 42.02
C GLY A 137 11.41 10.37 41.29
N VAL A 138 11.08 11.29 40.38
CA VAL A 138 9.88 11.27 39.53
C VAL A 138 10.23 11.72 38.12
N ASP A 139 9.49 11.24 37.14
CA ASP A 139 9.57 11.69 35.76
C ASP A 139 9.09 13.16 35.66
N TYR A 140 9.96 14.05 35.18
CA TYR A 140 9.71 15.49 35.05
C TYR A 140 10.24 16.08 33.73
N ILE A 141 9.63 17.18 33.28
CA ILE A 141 10.16 18.05 32.22
C ILE A 141 10.05 19.49 32.70
N LEU A 142 11.20 20.16 32.77
CA LEU A 142 11.27 21.57 33.15
C LEU A 142 11.46 22.42 31.88
N LEU A 143 10.51 23.30 31.60
CA LEU A 143 10.44 24.09 30.39
C LEU A 143 10.51 25.58 30.69
N GLU A 144 10.94 26.33 29.68
CA GLU A 144 10.79 27.77 29.61
C GLU A 144 9.32 28.18 29.68
N ASP A 145 9.03 29.18 30.51
CA ASP A 145 7.69 29.77 30.56
C ASP A 145 7.43 30.71 29.37
N LEU A 146 6.63 30.23 28.42
CA LEU A 146 6.29 30.95 27.21
C LEU A 146 5.30 32.11 27.42
N HIS A 147 4.54 32.14 28.53
CA HIS A 147 3.55 33.18 28.74
C HIS A 147 4.19 34.51 29.15
N LEU A 148 5.34 34.50 29.84
CA LEU A 148 6.15 35.72 30.03
C LEU A 148 6.66 36.31 28.70
N LYS A 149 6.77 35.47 27.67
CA LYS A 149 7.13 35.87 26.30
C LYS A 149 5.92 36.19 25.43
N GLN A 150 4.73 36.33 26.03
CA GLN A 150 3.48 36.66 25.34
C GLN A 150 3.08 35.65 24.25
N PHE A 151 3.53 34.41 24.37
CA PHE A 151 3.00 33.33 23.55
C PHE A 151 1.61 32.94 24.06
N LYS A 152 0.70 32.69 23.12
CA LYS A 152 -0.66 32.24 23.41
C LYS A 152 -1.13 31.22 22.37
N ASN A 153 -2.09 30.38 22.75
CA ASN A 153 -2.84 29.59 21.79
C ASN A 153 -3.89 30.46 21.11
N GLU A 154 -4.21 30.14 19.86
CA GLU A 154 -5.37 30.71 19.18
C GLU A 154 -6.67 30.02 19.61
N ASN A 155 -7.81 30.66 19.34
CA ASN A 155 -9.11 30.09 19.66
C ASN A 155 -9.37 28.81 18.83
N ARG A 156 -9.19 27.65 19.46
CA ARG A 156 -9.40 26.34 18.82
C ARG A 156 -10.78 26.13 18.20
N LEU A 157 -11.82 26.79 18.73
CA LEU A 157 -13.19 26.69 18.21
C LEU A 157 -13.37 27.50 16.92
N ALA A 158 -12.66 28.61 16.76
CA ALA A 158 -12.62 29.38 15.52
C ALA A 158 -11.76 28.68 14.46
N GLY A 159 -10.70 28.00 14.90
CA GLY A 159 -9.69 27.41 14.03
C GLY A 159 -8.69 28.46 13.54
N LEU A 160 -7.57 27.98 12.99
CA LEU A 160 -6.50 28.80 12.47
C LEU A 160 -6.86 29.34 11.08
N ASP A 161 -6.78 30.66 10.92
CA ASP A 161 -6.92 31.31 9.62
C ASP A 161 -5.78 30.92 8.65
N LEU A 162 -5.85 31.42 7.42
CA LEU A 162 -4.88 31.05 6.39
C LEU A 162 -3.44 31.46 6.75
N VAL A 163 -3.25 32.62 7.39
CA VAL A 163 -1.93 33.15 7.73
C VAL A 163 -1.31 32.31 8.85
N HIS A 164 -2.10 31.99 9.88
CA HIS A 164 -1.69 31.08 10.95
C HIS A 164 -1.37 29.69 10.39
N MET A 165 -2.24 29.11 9.55
CA MET A 165 -2.00 27.81 8.92
C MET A 165 -0.70 27.78 8.10
N GLN A 166 -0.40 28.83 7.34
CA GLN A 166 0.86 28.95 6.61
C GLN A 166 2.07 28.95 7.55
N LYS A 167 2.03 29.71 8.66
CA LYS A 167 3.12 29.75 9.64
C LYS A 167 3.35 28.42 10.34
N VAL A 168 2.28 27.70 10.68
CA VAL A 168 2.39 26.35 11.24
C VAL A 168 2.98 25.38 10.22
N LEU A 169 2.52 25.40 8.97
CA LEU A 169 3.02 24.49 7.92
C LEU A 169 4.48 24.79 7.53
N GLU A 170 4.90 26.06 7.55
CA GLU A 170 6.32 26.46 7.43
C GLU A 170 7.16 25.82 8.53
N LYS A 171 6.73 25.95 9.80
CA LYS A 171 7.44 25.39 10.96
C LYS A 171 7.45 23.86 10.94
N LEU A 172 6.32 23.24 10.59
CA LEU A 172 6.18 21.79 10.51
C LEU A 172 7.02 21.20 9.37
N ALA A 173 7.05 21.85 8.20
CA ALA A 173 7.93 21.48 7.10
C ALA A 173 9.41 21.55 7.50
N ALA A 174 9.80 22.58 8.25
CA ALA A 174 11.15 22.72 8.75
C ALA A 174 11.52 21.61 9.77
N PHE A 175 10.58 21.27 10.67
CA PHE A 175 10.72 20.19 11.64
C PHE A 175 10.88 18.83 10.94
N HIS A 176 10.01 18.54 9.97
CA HIS A 176 10.07 17.34 9.16
C HIS A 176 11.35 17.21 8.33
N ALA A 177 11.82 18.30 7.71
CA ALA A 177 13.09 18.32 6.97
C ALA A 177 14.29 18.00 7.89
N ALA A 178 14.34 18.60 9.08
CA ALA A 178 15.40 18.29 10.04
C ALA A 178 15.36 16.83 10.49
N SER A 179 14.18 16.25 10.70
CA SER A 179 14.06 14.84 11.06
C SER A 179 14.58 13.89 9.97
N ALA A 180 14.29 14.18 8.70
CA ALA A 180 14.76 13.38 7.57
C ALA A 180 16.29 13.47 7.42
N CYS A 181 16.84 14.68 7.56
CA CYS A 181 18.29 14.89 7.53
C CYS A 181 18.97 14.24 8.75
N TYR A 182 18.36 14.31 9.93
CA TYR A 182 18.87 13.63 11.12
C TYR A 182 19.02 12.13 10.88
N VAL A 183 18.00 11.48 10.32
CA VAL A 183 18.03 10.03 10.03
C VAL A 183 19.07 9.68 8.96
N GLU A 184 19.28 10.55 7.96
CA GLU A 184 20.33 10.36 6.96
C GLU A 184 21.73 10.31 7.59
N HIS A 185 21.99 11.18 8.58
CA HIS A 185 23.31 11.31 9.19
C HIS A 185 23.54 10.39 10.41
N ASN A 186 22.48 10.08 11.17
CA ASN A 186 22.59 9.43 12.49
C ASN A 186 21.91 8.06 12.56
N GLY A 187 21.22 7.64 11.50
CA GLY A 187 20.42 6.41 11.50
C GLY A 187 19.02 6.60 12.07
N LEU A 188 18.27 5.50 12.19
CA LEU A 188 16.87 5.52 12.64
C LEU A 188 16.74 5.92 14.11
N PHE A 189 15.60 6.53 14.45
CA PHE A 189 15.19 6.73 15.84
C PHE A 189 14.97 5.38 16.55
N GLY A 190 14.97 5.39 17.89
CA GLY A 190 14.70 4.21 18.70
C GLY A 190 13.30 3.61 18.49
N GLU A 191 13.07 2.43 19.04
CA GLU A 191 11.79 1.70 18.94
C GLU A 191 10.61 2.50 19.50
N GLU A 192 10.87 3.36 20.49
CA GLU A 192 9.89 4.29 21.07
C GLU A 192 9.29 5.24 20.02
N PHE A 193 10.03 5.61 18.98
CA PHE A 193 9.55 6.45 17.88
C PHE A 193 9.19 5.66 16.62
N THR A 194 9.82 4.52 16.36
CA THR A 194 9.55 3.75 15.12
C THR A 194 8.37 2.79 15.27
N VAL A 195 8.16 2.24 16.47
CA VAL A 195 6.99 1.43 16.84
C VAL A 195 5.98 2.30 17.57
N GLY A 196 6.38 2.92 18.69
CA GLY A 196 5.55 3.82 19.48
C GLY A 196 4.25 3.18 20.02
N VAL A 197 3.20 3.99 20.17
CA VAL A 197 1.91 3.57 20.75
C VAL A 197 1.21 2.51 19.89
N PHE A 198 1.38 2.58 18.57
CA PHE A 198 0.76 1.67 17.60
C PHE A 198 1.55 0.36 17.49
N SER A 199 1.50 -0.45 18.54
CA SER A 199 2.14 -1.76 18.64
C SER A 199 1.14 -2.86 18.97
N GLU A 200 1.47 -4.09 18.58
CA GLU A 200 0.66 -5.28 18.89
C GLU A 200 0.50 -5.47 20.42
N ALA A 201 1.54 -5.14 21.19
CA ALA A 201 1.51 -5.16 22.66
C ALA A 201 0.44 -4.22 23.26
N ASN A 202 0.06 -3.18 22.52
CA ASN A 202 -0.96 -2.21 22.92
C ASN A 202 -2.33 -2.46 22.27
N ARG A 203 -2.53 -3.57 21.56
CA ARG A 203 -3.78 -3.85 20.81
C ARG A 203 -5.04 -3.64 21.62
N LYS A 204 -5.14 -4.22 22.82
CA LYS A 204 -6.33 -4.12 23.67
C LYS A 204 -6.65 -2.66 24.01
N LEU A 205 -5.60 -1.91 24.37
CA LEU A 205 -5.68 -0.48 24.65
C LEU A 205 -6.15 0.28 23.39
N LEU A 206 -5.57 -0.02 22.23
CA LEU A 206 -6.00 0.57 20.96
C LEU A 206 -7.46 0.24 20.61
N GLN A 207 -7.97 -0.94 20.95
CA GLN A 207 -9.38 -1.29 20.72
C GLN A 207 -10.31 -0.46 21.61
N GLU A 208 -9.98 -0.33 22.89
CA GLU A 208 -10.76 0.43 23.87
C GLU A 208 -10.77 1.93 23.51
N PHE A 209 -9.60 2.52 23.26
CA PHE A 209 -9.48 3.95 22.95
C PHE A 209 -10.08 4.33 21.58
N ASN A 210 -10.11 3.41 20.62
CA ASN A 210 -10.56 3.73 19.27
C ASN A 210 -11.97 3.22 18.93
N ALA A 211 -12.70 2.66 19.90
CA ALA A 211 -14.08 2.23 19.71
C ALA A 211 -14.97 3.36 19.17
N SER A 212 -15.77 3.06 18.14
CA SER A 212 -16.53 4.03 17.34
C SER A 212 -18.03 4.00 17.63
N GLY A 213 -18.50 3.13 18.52
CA GLY A 213 -19.92 2.96 18.84
C GLY A 213 -20.68 4.26 19.10
N ALA A 214 -20.14 5.18 19.91
CA ALA A 214 -20.81 6.45 20.20
C ALA A 214 -20.89 7.39 18.98
N PHE A 215 -19.82 7.45 18.18
CA PHE A 215 -19.80 8.21 16.92
C PHE A 215 -20.79 7.63 15.91
N LEU A 216 -20.76 6.32 15.69
CA LEU A 216 -21.63 5.62 14.75
C LEU A 216 -23.11 5.73 15.15
N ALA A 217 -23.42 5.65 16.45
CA ALA A 217 -24.78 5.81 16.97
C ALA A 217 -25.37 7.19 16.66
N GLN A 218 -24.56 8.26 16.67
CA GLN A 218 -25.01 9.60 16.27
C GLN A 218 -25.00 9.79 14.76
N LEU A 219 -23.99 9.28 14.05
CA LEU A 219 -23.91 9.33 12.59
C LEU A 219 -25.16 8.73 11.93
N LYS A 220 -25.69 7.63 12.50
CA LYS A 220 -26.95 7.01 12.05
C LYS A 220 -28.16 7.96 12.09
N LYS A 221 -28.15 8.95 12.99
CA LYS A 221 -29.24 9.92 13.18
C LYS A 221 -29.08 11.17 12.33
N TRP A 222 -27.89 11.42 11.76
CA TRP A 222 -27.64 12.63 10.98
C TRP A 222 -28.35 12.56 9.62
N LYS A 223 -28.88 13.70 9.18
CA LYS A 223 -29.57 13.82 7.88
C LYS A 223 -28.60 13.48 6.74
N ASN A 224 -29.05 12.68 5.78
CA ASN A 224 -28.27 12.24 4.61
C ASN A 224 -26.98 11.45 4.91
N ALA A 225 -26.79 10.96 6.15
CA ALA A 225 -25.60 10.21 6.54
C ALA A 225 -25.75 8.68 6.45
N GLN A 226 -26.92 8.17 6.06
CA GLN A 226 -27.21 6.73 6.05
C GLN A 226 -26.16 5.90 5.30
N LYS A 227 -25.75 6.34 4.10
CA LYS A 227 -24.74 5.64 3.29
C LYS A 227 -23.36 5.62 3.97
N LEU A 228 -22.98 6.73 4.62
CA LEU A 228 -21.72 6.84 5.35
C LEU A 228 -21.75 5.98 6.62
N TYR A 229 -22.88 5.97 7.34
CA TYR A 229 -23.10 5.06 8.46
C TYR A 229 -22.97 3.61 8.03
N GLU A 230 -23.67 3.18 6.97
CA GLU A 230 -23.61 1.80 6.46
C GLU A 230 -22.19 1.39 6.07
N LYS A 231 -21.41 2.31 5.51
CA LYS A 231 -20.00 2.10 5.15
C LYS A 231 -19.08 1.92 6.36
N LEU A 232 -19.38 2.60 7.47
CA LEU A 232 -18.54 2.66 8.68
C LEU A 232 -19.07 1.80 9.83
N ALA A 233 -20.25 1.18 9.69
CA ALA A 233 -20.96 0.50 10.77
C ALA A 233 -20.15 -0.65 11.39
N ASP A 234 -19.29 -1.29 10.60
CA ASP A 234 -18.40 -2.37 11.00
C ASP A 234 -16.93 -1.91 11.18
N SER A 235 -16.69 -0.60 11.27
CA SER A 235 -15.32 -0.03 11.33
C SER A 235 -14.48 -0.60 12.47
N ASP A 236 -15.06 -0.79 13.65
CA ASP A 236 -14.35 -1.30 14.82
C ASP A 236 -13.82 -2.74 14.62
N ASP A 237 -14.40 -3.54 13.72
CA ASP A 237 -13.99 -4.93 13.47
C ASP A 237 -12.57 -5.03 12.88
N TYR A 238 -12.13 -4.02 12.16
CA TYR A 238 -10.83 -4.01 11.46
C TYR A 238 -10.00 -2.75 11.74
N LEU A 239 -10.52 -1.76 12.46
CA LEU A 239 -9.86 -0.47 12.70
C LEU A 239 -8.47 -0.66 13.29
N VAL A 240 -8.32 -1.48 14.33
CA VAL A 240 -7.03 -1.66 15.01
C VAL A 240 -6.02 -2.41 14.15
N ASP A 241 -6.45 -3.44 13.42
CA ASP A 241 -5.56 -4.14 12.48
C ASP A 241 -5.06 -3.19 11.39
N ARG A 242 -5.97 -2.38 10.85
CA ARG A 242 -5.63 -1.40 9.83
C ARG A 242 -4.75 -0.29 10.38
N LEU A 243 -5.00 0.18 11.60
CA LEU A 243 -4.22 1.18 12.29
C LEU A 243 -2.78 0.70 12.51
N LEU A 244 -2.61 -0.52 13.05
CA LEU A 244 -1.29 -1.12 13.25
C LEU A 244 -0.54 -1.30 11.93
N GLN A 245 -1.25 -1.63 10.84
CA GLN A 245 -0.66 -1.76 9.52
C GLN A 245 -0.23 -0.41 8.93
N ASP A 246 -1.12 0.59 8.92
CA ASP A 246 -0.86 1.90 8.29
C ASP A 246 0.18 2.71 9.04
N GLN A 247 0.35 2.44 10.34
CA GLN A 247 1.37 3.09 11.17
C GLN A 247 2.76 2.43 11.04
N GLN A 248 2.95 1.41 10.18
CA GLN A 248 4.29 0.92 9.85
C GLN A 248 4.97 1.87 8.85
N TYR A 249 6.15 2.38 9.20
CA TYR A 249 6.91 3.20 8.25
C TYR A 249 7.40 2.34 7.08
N ASN A 250 7.42 2.92 5.86
CA ASN A 250 7.91 2.23 4.68
C ASN A 250 9.29 2.77 4.28
N PRO A 251 10.39 2.00 4.38
CA PRO A 251 11.74 2.49 4.11
C PRO A 251 11.95 2.91 2.65
N ARG A 252 11.04 2.58 1.73
CA ARG A 252 11.07 3.00 0.32
C ARG A 252 10.40 4.35 0.08
N GLU A 253 9.76 4.92 1.10
CA GLU A 253 9.04 6.21 1.02
C GLU A 253 9.74 7.29 1.83
N PHE A 254 9.32 8.53 1.60
CA PHE A 254 9.80 9.67 2.37
C PHE A 254 9.12 9.65 3.74
N ASN A 255 9.90 9.40 4.79
CA ASN A 255 9.43 9.36 6.18
C ASN A 255 10.08 10.48 6.98
N VAL A 256 9.36 10.91 8.01
CA VAL A 256 9.73 11.99 8.92
C VAL A 256 9.38 11.57 10.33
N LEU A 257 10.02 12.20 11.32
CA LEU A 257 9.49 12.16 12.68
C LEU A 257 8.28 13.09 12.73
N ASN A 258 7.08 12.53 12.87
CA ASN A 258 5.86 13.31 13.08
C ASN A 258 5.82 13.79 14.54
N HIS A 259 5.24 14.96 14.77
CA HIS A 259 4.81 15.43 16.09
C HIS A 259 3.76 14.48 16.68
N GLY A 260 2.83 13.98 15.86
CA GLY A 260 1.83 12.97 16.23
C GLY A 260 0.58 13.52 16.94
N ASP A 261 0.61 14.78 17.38
CA ASP A 261 -0.51 15.49 18.01
C ASP A 261 -0.43 17.00 17.71
N CYS A 262 -0.28 17.34 16.42
CA CYS A 262 -0.09 18.71 15.97
C CYS A 262 -1.46 19.38 15.75
N TRP A 263 -2.11 19.86 16.81
CA TRP A 263 -3.36 20.62 16.77
C TRP A 263 -3.20 21.99 17.44
N ALA A 264 -4.18 22.90 17.28
CA ALA A 264 -4.10 24.29 17.70
C ALA A 264 -3.73 24.50 19.18
N ASN A 265 -4.12 23.59 20.08
CA ASN A 265 -3.76 23.67 21.50
C ASN A 265 -2.29 23.34 21.77
N ASN A 266 -1.64 22.60 20.88
CA ASN A 266 -0.21 22.27 20.98
C ASN A 266 0.66 23.23 20.15
N ILE A 267 0.09 24.35 19.71
CA ILE A 267 0.76 25.38 18.91
C ILE A 267 0.58 26.73 19.60
N MET A 268 1.69 27.36 19.94
CA MET A 268 1.70 28.69 20.55
C MET A 268 2.26 29.73 19.57
N PHE A 269 1.60 30.88 19.52
CA PHE A 269 1.96 32.00 18.66
C PHE A 269 2.37 33.19 19.51
N GLN A 270 3.42 33.88 19.06
CA GLN A 270 3.77 35.21 19.53
C GLN A 270 3.41 36.22 18.44
N HIS A 271 2.72 37.30 18.80
CA HIS A 271 2.36 38.37 17.87
C HIS A 271 3.17 39.64 18.17
N ASP A 272 3.40 40.45 17.14
CA ASP A 272 3.90 41.81 17.32
C ASP A 272 2.78 42.78 17.74
N ALA A 273 3.14 44.05 17.96
CA ALA A 273 2.19 45.09 18.36
C ALA A 273 1.10 45.38 17.33
N PHE A 274 1.26 44.93 16.07
CA PHE A 274 0.30 45.09 14.99
C PHE A 274 -0.56 43.83 14.79
N GLY A 275 -0.34 42.78 15.58
CA GLY A 275 -1.06 41.51 15.47
C GLY A 275 -0.49 40.55 14.42
N ASN A 276 0.70 40.83 13.85
CA ASN A 276 1.33 39.88 12.94
C ASN A 276 2.04 38.77 13.72
N ILE A 277 2.02 37.55 13.18
CA ILE A 277 2.69 36.40 13.78
C ILE A 277 4.21 36.58 13.67
N ARG A 278 4.87 36.74 14.82
CA ARG A 278 6.32 36.85 14.96
C ARG A 278 6.99 35.49 15.08
N GLU A 279 6.43 34.59 15.89
CA GLU A 279 7.01 33.27 16.14
C GLU A 279 5.92 32.22 16.38
N THR A 280 6.25 30.97 16.04
CA THR A 280 5.39 29.79 16.22
C THR A 280 6.19 28.68 16.87
N LEU A 281 5.71 28.18 18.01
CA LEU A 281 6.33 27.07 18.73
C LEU A 281 5.35 25.92 18.89
N PHE A 282 5.87 24.71 18.83
CA PHE A 282 5.16 23.48 19.15
C PHE A 282 5.44 23.10 20.61
N VAL A 283 4.45 22.50 21.25
CA VAL A 283 4.54 21.94 22.61
C VAL A 283 3.94 20.53 22.60
N ASP A 284 4.22 19.75 23.64
CA ASP A 284 3.65 18.43 23.86
C ASP A 284 4.00 17.36 22.80
N PHE A 285 5.26 16.93 22.79
CA PHE A 285 5.80 15.95 21.82
C PHE A 285 5.64 14.47 22.25
N GLN A 286 4.66 14.20 23.12
CA GLN A 286 4.52 12.91 23.84
C GLN A 286 4.19 11.70 22.95
N VAL A 287 3.60 11.92 21.77
CA VAL A 287 3.18 10.83 20.85
C VAL A 287 3.96 10.77 19.54
N GLY A 288 5.10 11.46 19.45
CA GLY A 288 5.92 11.51 18.24
C GLY A 288 6.22 10.12 17.66
N LYS A 289 6.15 10.01 16.33
CA LYS A 289 6.35 8.75 15.60
C LYS A 289 6.97 8.94 14.22
N TYR A 290 7.96 8.11 13.92
CA TYR A 290 8.60 8.06 12.61
C TYR A 290 7.71 7.36 11.58
N GLY A 291 7.41 8.04 10.48
CA GLY A 291 6.51 7.52 9.44
C GLY A 291 6.15 8.56 8.38
N SER A 292 5.01 8.36 7.72
CA SER A 292 4.53 9.24 6.65
C SER A 292 4.22 10.65 7.18
N PRO A 293 4.65 11.74 6.51
CA PRO A 293 4.26 13.11 6.86
C PRO A 293 2.75 13.36 6.69
N ALA A 294 2.01 12.46 6.04
CA ALA A 294 0.57 12.54 5.90
C ALA A 294 -0.16 12.53 7.25
N ASN A 295 0.42 11.90 8.29
CA ASN A 295 -0.19 11.81 9.60
C ASN A 295 -0.36 13.20 10.23
N ASP A 296 0.71 13.98 10.36
CA ASP A 296 0.63 15.34 10.90
C ASP A 296 -0.15 16.29 9.98
N LEU A 297 -0.09 16.11 8.66
CA LEU A 297 -0.88 16.94 7.73
C LEU A 297 -2.38 16.75 7.91
N TYR A 298 -2.85 15.49 8.00
CA TYR A 298 -4.25 15.22 8.30
C TYR A 298 -4.64 15.71 9.69
N TYR A 299 -3.78 15.45 10.69
CA TYR A 299 -4.02 15.87 12.05
C TYR A 299 -4.22 17.38 12.14
N LEU A 300 -3.25 18.15 11.65
CA LEU A 300 -3.27 19.61 11.71
C LEU A 300 -4.43 20.21 10.90
N ILE A 301 -4.55 19.85 9.62
CA ILE A 301 -5.51 20.53 8.74
C ILE A 301 -6.94 20.21 9.16
N LEU A 302 -7.25 18.94 9.43
CA LEU A 302 -8.64 18.55 9.74
C LEU A 302 -9.04 18.90 11.18
N SER A 303 -8.12 18.90 12.15
CA SER A 303 -8.44 19.34 13.52
C SER A 303 -8.49 20.86 13.65
N SER A 304 -7.56 21.59 13.03
CA SER A 304 -7.21 22.94 13.49
C SER A 304 -7.40 24.07 12.48
N ALA A 305 -7.44 23.79 11.17
CA ALA A 305 -7.74 24.86 10.21
C ALA A 305 -9.16 25.42 10.42
N ALA A 306 -9.37 26.71 10.15
CA ALA A 306 -10.70 27.31 10.15
C ALA A 306 -11.66 26.52 9.23
N PRO A 307 -12.95 26.37 9.59
CA PRO A 307 -13.89 25.50 8.88
C PRO A 307 -13.88 25.66 7.36
N GLU A 308 -13.86 26.90 6.86
CA GLU A 308 -13.85 27.26 5.45
C GLU A 308 -12.55 26.88 4.70
N LEU A 309 -11.48 26.53 5.42
CA LEU A 309 -10.19 26.13 4.85
C LEU A 309 -10.02 24.61 4.80
N LYS A 310 -10.59 23.86 5.76
CA LYS A 310 -10.32 22.43 6.00
C LYS A 310 -10.39 21.59 4.74
N THR A 311 -11.41 21.81 3.90
CA THR A 311 -11.71 21.05 2.67
C THR A 311 -11.39 21.87 1.42
N ALA A 312 -11.80 23.14 1.39
CA ALA A 312 -11.70 24.01 0.22
C ALA A 312 -10.24 24.43 -0.09
N LYS A 313 -9.37 24.48 0.93
CA LYS A 313 -7.95 24.81 0.78
C LYS A 313 -7.02 23.64 1.14
N PHE A 314 -7.55 22.44 1.35
CA PHE A 314 -6.74 21.28 1.75
C PHE A 314 -5.53 21.05 0.83
N ASP A 315 -5.76 20.94 -0.48
CA ASP A 315 -4.68 20.66 -1.44
C ASP A 315 -3.70 21.85 -1.56
N TYR A 316 -4.19 23.09 -1.38
CA TYR A 316 -3.34 24.28 -1.31
C TYR A 316 -2.40 24.23 -0.10
N LEU A 317 -2.93 23.89 1.08
CA LEU A 317 -2.15 23.76 2.31
C LEU A 317 -1.12 22.64 2.21
N VAL A 318 -1.49 21.48 1.64
CA VAL A 318 -0.54 20.38 1.34
C VAL A 318 0.56 20.85 0.39
N ARG A 319 0.21 21.59 -0.66
CA ARG A 319 1.19 22.15 -1.60
C ARG A 319 2.13 23.15 -0.90
N TYR A 320 1.58 24.05 -0.09
CA TYR A 320 2.33 25.05 0.66
C TYR A 320 3.35 24.41 1.60
N TYR A 321 2.93 23.37 2.34
CA TYR A 321 3.83 22.55 3.15
C TYR A 321 4.91 21.88 2.30
N PHE A 322 4.56 21.28 1.16
CA PHE A 322 5.50 20.56 0.31
C PHE A 322 6.60 21.47 -0.24
N ASP A 323 6.24 22.67 -0.71
CA ASP A 323 7.21 23.63 -1.22
C ASP A 323 8.19 24.05 -0.10
N ASN A 324 7.68 24.34 1.10
CA ASN A 324 8.53 24.63 2.26
C ASN A 324 9.40 23.44 2.69
N LEU A 325 8.88 22.20 2.62
CA LEU A 325 9.64 20.99 2.97
C LEU A 325 10.83 20.83 2.02
N VAL A 326 10.61 20.99 0.72
CA VAL A 326 11.67 20.88 -0.29
C VAL A 326 12.72 21.97 -0.10
N GLU A 327 12.32 23.22 0.16
CA GLU A 327 13.27 24.31 0.41
C GLU A 327 14.12 24.06 1.67
N ASN A 328 13.51 23.57 2.75
CA ASN A 328 14.27 23.23 3.96
C ASN A 328 15.19 22.01 3.76
N LEU A 329 14.77 20.98 3.00
CA LEU A 329 15.64 19.83 2.66
C LEU A 329 16.85 20.27 1.83
N LYS A 330 16.69 21.22 0.91
CA LYS A 330 17.81 21.82 0.16
C LYS A 330 18.73 22.62 1.08
N LEU A 331 18.17 23.46 1.94
CA LEU A 331 18.93 24.27 2.90
C LEU A 331 19.78 23.39 3.82
N LEU A 332 19.23 22.28 4.29
CA LEU A 332 19.92 21.32 5.16
C LEU A 332 20.81 20.33 4.41
N GLN A 333 20.95 20.47 3.08
CA GLN A 333 21.79 19.62 2.22
C GLN A 333 21.43 18.12 2.31
N TYR A 334 20.14 17.79 2.21
CA TYR A 334 19.69 16.40 2.16
C TYR A 334 20.20 15.68 0.90
N HIS A 335 20.89 14.54 1.05
CA HIS A 335 21.61 13.88 -0.05
C HIS A 335 20.78 12.84 -0.81
N ARG A 336 19.72 12.31 -0.19
CA ARG A 336 18.79 11.40 -0.87
C ARG A 336 17.89 12.15 -1.86
N PRO A 337 17.24 11.42 -2.81
CA PRO A 337 16.30 12.03 -3.74
C PRO A 337 15.21 12.82 -3.01
N LEU A 338 15.04 14.10 -3.38
CA LEU A 338 13.98 14.94 -2.83
C LEU A 338 12.60 14.33 -3.07
N PRO A 339 11.66 14.46 -2.11
CA PRO A 339 10.31 13.97 -2.28
C PRO A 339 9.64 14.66 -3.47
N LYS A 340 8.68 13.97 -4.10
CA LYS A 340 7.85 14.51 -5.19
C LYS A 340 6.43 14.75 -4.69
N LEU A 341 5.80 15.85 -5.10
CA LEU A 341 4.44 16.20 -4.68
C LEU A 341 3.43 15.07 -4.96
N LYS A 342 3.54 14.41 -6.11
CA LYS A 342 2.71 13.25 -6.45
C LYS A 342 2.84 12.08 -5.45
N ASN A 343 4.03 11.87 -4.89
CA ASN A 343 4.27 10.82 -3.91
C ASN A 343 3.64 11.22 -2.56
N LEU A 344 3.73 12.50 -2.17
CA LEU A 344 3.04 13.00 -0.98
C LEU A 344 1.52 12.85 -1.10
N HIS A 345 0.92 13.18 -2.25
CA HIS A 345 -0.50 12.92 -2.49
C HIS A 345 -0.83 11.42 -2.40
N ALA A 346 -0.01 10.55 -2.99
CA ALA A 346 -0.21 9.10 -2.86
C ALA A 346 -0.14 8.64 -1.40
N SER A 347 0.79 9.18 -0.60
CA SER A 347 0.86 8.93 0.84
C SER A 347 -0.38 9.42 1.58
N LEU A 348 -0.92 10.59 1.25
CA LEU A 348 -2.19 11.08 1.80
C LEU A 348 -3.34 10.11 1.49
N PHE A 349 -3.47 9.62 0.24
CA PHE A 349 -4.51 8.64 -0.09
C PHE A 349 -4.34 7.31 0.64
N ARG A 350 -3.10 6.83 0.82
CA ARG A 350 -2.84 5.57 1.53
C ARG A 350 -3.15 5.66 3.03
N ASN A 351 -2.93 6.82 3.63
CA ASN A 351 -3.13 7.07 5.07
C ASN A 351 -4.53 7.63 5.38
N GLY A 352 -5.56 7.27 4.59
CA GLY A 352 -6.94 7.74 4.78
C GLY A 352 -7.54 7.43 6.17
N LEU A 353 -7.12 6.32 6.80
CA LEU A 353 -7.54 6.01 8.17
C LEU A 353 -7.08 7.08 9.17
N ALA A 354 -5.89 7.68 8.99
CA ALA A 354 -5.43 8.76 9.86
C ALA A 354 -6.39 9.97 9.79
N ALA A 355 -6.85 10.33 8.59
CA ALA A 355 -7.83 11.39 8.40
C ALA A 355 -9.15 11.10 9.16
N TYR A 356 -9.61 9.86 9.11
CA TYR A 356 -10.80 9.42 9.84
C TYR A 356 -10.65 9.43 11.35
N MET A 357 -9.51 8.95 11.85
CA MET A 357 -9.21 8.99 13.28
C MET A 357 -9.26 10.42 13.80
N VAL A 358 -8.69 11.37 13.05
CA VAL A 358 -8.73 12.79 13.41
C VAL A 358 -10.17 13.31 13.48
N VAL A 359 -10.97 13.10 12.43
CA VAL A 359 -12.33 13.69 12.39
C VAL A 359 -13.32 12.99 13.33
N SER A 360 -13.13 11.70 13.63
CA SER A 360 -14.04 10.93 14.48
C SER A 360 -13.65 10.91 15.96
N LYS A 361 -12.38 11.18 16.31
CA LYS A 361 -11.89 11.11 17.70
C LYS A 361 -11.31 12.43 18.21
N VAL A 362 -10.56 13.15 17.39
CA VAL A 362 -9.87 14.38 17.82
C VAL A 362 -10.78 15.59 17.66
N LEU A 363 -11.30 15.82 16.46
CA LEU A 363 -12.19 16.93 16.14
C LEU A 363 -13.39 17.11 17.09
N PRO A 364 -14.11 16.05 17.55
CA PRO A 364 -15.18 16.23 18.53
C PRO A 364 -14.68 16.82 19.86
N VAL A 365 -13.47 16.46 20.30
CA VAL A 365 -12.84 17.01 21.52
C VAL A 365 -12.46 18.48 21.30
N VAL A 366 -11.91 18.81 20.13
CA VAL A 366 -11.56 20.20 19.77
C VAL A 366 -12.78 21.12 19.88
N MET A 367 -13.95 20.63 19.45
CA MET A 367 -15.19 21.41 19.34
C MET A 367 -16.06 21.45 20.59
N LEU A 368 -15.68 20.75 21.66
CA LEU A 368 -16.38 20.88 22.95
C LEU A 368 -16.23 22.30 23.52
N ASP A 369 -17.37 22.94 23.79
CA ASP A 369 -17.44 24.25 24.44
C ASP A 369 -16.95 24.16 25.90
N LYS A 370 -16.26 25.19 26.38
CA LYS A 370 -15.95 25.37 27.80
C LYS A 370 -17.22 25.88 28.48
N THR A 371 -18.01 25.04 29.15
CA THR A 371 -19.11 25.53 30.01
C THR A 371 -18.64 25.62 31.46
N ASP A 372 -19.01 26.70 32.16
CA ASP A 372 -18.54 27.06 33.51
C ASP A 372 -18.86 26.03 34.62
N ASN A 373 -19.59 24.96 34.32
CA ASN A 373 -19.95 23.87 35.25
C ASN A 373 -19.44 22.49 34.82
N ALA A 374 -18.62 22.40 33.76
CA ALA A 374 -18.16 21.13 33.22
C ALA A 374 -16.65 21.16 32.94
N ASN A 375 -15.85 21.19 34.02
CA ASN A 375 -14.46 20.77 33.92
C ASN A 375 -14.44 19.36 33.29
N LEU A 376 -13.56 19.08 32.34
CA LEU A 376 -13.50 17.74 31.71
C LEU A 376 -13.28 16.61 32.74
N GLU A 377 -12.83 16.94 33.96
CA GLU A 377 -12.85 16.05 35.13
C GLU A 377 -14.25 15.52 35.51
N SER A 378 -15.31 16.32 35.38
CA SER A 378 -16.68 15.83 35.58
C SER A 378 -17.07 14.81 34.52
N TYR A 379 -16.47 14.88 33.33
CA TYR A 379 -16.67 13.93 32.24
C TYR A 379 -15.81 12.66 32.38
N ILE A 380 -14.67 12.72 33.08
CA ILE A 380 -13.88 11.54 33.45
C ILE A 380 -14.68 10.62 34.40
N SER A 381 -15.56 11.18 35.23
CA SER A 381 -16.47 10.38 36.07
C SER A 381 -17.65 9.74 35.31
N ASP A 382 -17.97 10.20 34.10
CA ASP A 382 -19.10 9.72 33.29
C ASP A 382 -18.80 9.80 31.79
N GLU A 383 -18.03 8.81 31.31
CA GLU A 383 -17.57 8.68 29.91
C GLU A 383 -18.72 8.71 28.89
N SER A 384 -19.90 8.21 29.28
CA SER A 384 -21.12 8.17 28.46
C SER A 384 -21.64 9.57 28.16
N LYS A 385 -21.74 10.43 29.19
CA LYS A 385 -22.19 11.83 29.02
C LYS A 385 -21.24 12.63 28.13
N MET A 386 -19.93 12.41 28.29
CA MET A 386 -18.91 13.10 27.47
C MET A 386 -19.05 12.73 26.00
N LYS A 387 -19.11 11.42 25.70
CA LYS A 387 -19.27 10.92 24.33
C LYS A 387 -20.56 11.43 23.70
N ASN A 388 -21.65 11.51 24.47
CA ASN A 388 -22.90 12.06 23.95
C ASN A 388 -22.78 13.56 23.63
N ALA A 389 -22.20 14.37 24.53
CA ALA A 389 -22.01 15.81 24.30
C ALA A 389 -21.12 16.11 23.08
N MET A 390 -20.04 15.34 22.89
CA MET A 390 -19.14 15.44 21.75
C MET A 390 -19.87 15.27 20.40
N PHE A 391 -20.58 14.15 20.24
CA PHE A 391 -21.13 13.76 18.94
C PHE A 391 -22.51 14.38 18.65
N THR A 392 -23.12 15.06 19.63
CA THR A 392 -24.36 15.84 19.45
C THR A 392 -24.13 17.34 19.33
N ASN A 393 -22.90 17.81 19.53
CA ASN A 393 -22.56 19.23 19.40
C ASN A 393 -22.90 19.74 17.97
N PRO A 394 -23.78 20.74 17.83
CA PRO A 394 -24.20 21.24 16.51
C PRO A 394 -23.05 21.73 15.63
N LYS A 395 -22.02 22.36 16.22
CA LYS A 395 -20.83 22.84 15.48
C LYS A 395 -20.06 21.68 14.87
N TYR A 396 -19.89 20.60 15.63
CA TYR A 396 -19.23 19.37 15.17
C TYR A 396 -20.04 18.69 14.06
N VAL A 397 -21.35 18.51 14.27
CA VAL A 397 -22.23 17.92 13.26
C VAL A 397 -22.18 18.72 11.96
N GLN A 398 -22.24 20.05 12.05
CA GLN A 398 -22.18 20.94 10.88
C GLN A 398 -20.88 20.74 10.08
N VAL A 399 -19.71 20.77 10.73
CA VAL A 399 -18.43 20.56 10.05
C VAL A 399 -18.35 19.17 9.42
N MET A 400 -18.86 18.15 10.12
CA MET A 400 -18.86 16.78 9.60
C MET A 400 -19.78 16.57 8.40
N THR A 401 -20.82 17.41 8.21
CA THR A 401 -21.64 17.37 6.98
C THR A 401 -20.86 17.71 5.72
N GLU A 402 -19.73 18.40 5.84
CA GLU A 402 -18.84 18.70 4.73
C GLU A 402 -17.63 17.74 4.68
N VAL A 403 -17.00 17.52 5.83
CA VAL A 403 -15.75 16.75 5.91
C VAL A 403 -15.95 15.26 5.62
N LEU A 404 -17.02 14.61 6.12
CA LEU A 404 -17.22 13.18 5.86
C LEU A 404 -17.48 12.88 4.37
N PRO A 405 -18.37 13.59 3.66
CA PRO A 405 -18.50 13.43 2.21
C PRO A 405 -17.20 13.76 1.47
N TRP A 406 -16.43 14.75 1.92
CA TRP A 406 -15.14 15.07 1.31
C TRP A 406 -14.13 13.92 1.45
N LEU A 407 -14.07 13.26 2.61
CA LEU A 407 -13.25 12.06 2.83
C LEU A 407 -13.72 10.91 1.94
N ASP A 408 -15.04 10.68 1.87
CA ASP A 408 -15.64 9.61 1.08
C ASP A 408 -15.39 9.77 -0.42
N ASN A 409 -15.61 10.96 -0.96
CA ASN A 409 -15.39 11.28 -2.38
C ASN A 409 -13.93 11.15 -2.81
N ARG A 410 -12.99 11.21 -1.86
CA ARG A 410 -11.55 11.00 -2.08
C ARG A 410 -11.13 9.54 -1.90
N GLY A 411 -12.07 8.64 -1.59
CA GLY A 411 -11.81 7.24 -1.29
C GLY A 411 -11.08 7.03 0.05
N LEU A 412 -11.01 8.06 0.90
CA LEU A 412 -10.25 7.98 2.15
C LEU A 412 -10.93 7.07 3.17
N LEU A 413 -12.24 6.83 3.04
CA LEU A 413 -13.02 5.91 3.88
C LEU A 413 -13.02 4.45 3.39
N ASP A 414 -12.36 4.12 2.27
CA ASP A 414 -12.36 2.77 1.66
C ASP A 414 -11.31 1.83 2.28
N TRP A 415 -11.27 1.75 3.62
CA TRP A 415 -10.34 0.86 4.33
C TRP A 415 -10.97 -0.47 4.80
N ASN A 416 -12.29 -0.64 4.70
CA ASN A 416 -12.99 -1.87 5.06
C ASN A 416 -12.58 -3.03 4.13
N CYS A 417 -11.93 -4.03 4.69
CA CYS A 417 -11.77 -5.34 4.07
C CYS A 417 -12.08 -6.38 5.14
N LYS A 418 -13.26 -7.00 5.09
CA LYS A 418 -13.57 -8.17 5.92
C LYS A 418 -12.56 -9.28 5.58
N PHE A 419 -11.60 -9.51 6.49
CA PHE A 419 -10.63 -10.59 6.41
C PHE A 419 -11.08 -11.75 7.31
N VAL A 420 -10.92 -12.98 6.82
CA VAL A 420 -10.90 -14.18 7.65
C VAL A 420 -9.58 -14.19 8.42
N LYS A 421 -9.63 -14.31 9.77
CA LYS A 421 -8.45 -14.46 10.63
C LYS A 421 -7.61 -15.66 10.19
N ILE A 422 -6.38 -15.42 9.76
CA ILE A 422 -5.32 -16.43 9.68
C ILE A 422 -4.14 -15.91 10.51
N ASP A 423 -3.62 -16.79 11.36
CA ASP A 423 -2.58 -16.52 12.36
C ASP A 423 -1.27 -16.02 11.72
N CYS A 424 -0.94 -14.75 11.97
CA CYS A 424 0.13 -14.01 11.30
C CYS A 424 1.52 -14.17 11.96
N ASN A 425 1.66 -15.03 12.98
CA ASN A 425 2.90 -15.17 13.75
C ASN A 425 4.07 -15.88 13.03
N LYS A 426 4.06 -16.00 11.69
CA LYS A 426 5.14 -16.68 10.93
C LYS A 426 5.80 -15.90 9.78
N LEU A 427 5.48 -14.64 9.54
CA LEU A 427 6.02 -13.92 8.36
C LEU A 427 6.74 -12.63 8.74
N THR A 428 8.03 -12.74 9.02
CA THR A 428 8.97 -11.61 9.05
C THR A 428 9.48 -11.32 7.63
N MET A 429 9.16 -10.15 7.07
CA MET A 429 9.74 -9.68 5.81
C MET A 429 11.17 -9.16 6.07
N LYS A 430 12.15 -10.04 5.89
CA LYS A 430 13.56 -9.66 5.70
C LYS A 430 13.72 -9.00 4.32
N VAL A 431 14.60 -8.00 4.21
CA VAL A 431 15.20 -7.57 2.92
C VAL A 431 15.53 -8.84 2.12
N PRO A 432 15.13 -9.00 0.84
CA PRO A 432 15.35 -10.25 0.13
C PRO A 432 16.87 -10.45 -0.05
N LYS A 433 17.47 -11.22 0.84
CA LYS A 433 18.72 -11.91 0.57
C LYS A 433 18.44 -12.80 -0.64
N ALA A 434 19.35 -12.82 -1.62
CA ALA A 434 19.28 -13.81 -2.69
C ALA A 434 19.12 -15.19 -2.04
N PRO A 435 18.16 -16.02 -2.49
CA PRO A 435 17.98 -17.34 -1.90
C PRO A 435 19.31 -18.10 -1.88
N GLU A 436 19.61 -18.83 -0.80
CA GLU A 436 20.91 -19.49 -0.61
C GLU A 436 21.26 -20.46 -1.77
N TRP A 437 20.25 -20.98 -2.46
CA TRP A 437 20.43 -21.83 -3.64
C TRP A 437 20.98 -21.09 -4.87
N VAL A 438 20.93 -19.75 -4.91
CA VAL A 438 21.43 -18.95 -6.03
C VAL A 438 22.94 -19.11 -6.21
N SER A 439 23.71 -19.27 -5.13
CA SER A 439 25.14 -19.55 -5.18
C SER A 439 25.49 -20.96 -5.63
N ALA A 440 24.51 -21.88 -5.68
CA ALA A 440 24.70 -23.28 -6.10
C ALA A 440 24.34 -23.53 -7.58
N LEU A 441 24.02 -22.47 -8.35
CA LEU A 441 23.63 -22.59 -9.76
C LEU A 441 24.84 -22.98 -10.63
N SER A 442 24.77 -24.16 -11.23
CA SER A 442 25.65 -24.60 -12.32
C SER A 442 24.90 -24.56 -13.64
N LEU A 443 25.48 -23.89 -14.64
CA LEU A 443 24.86 -23.61 -15.94
C LEU A 443 25.64 -24.23 -17.11
N GLU A 444 26.50 -25.22 -16.86
CA GLU A 444 27.38 -25.80 -17.88
C GLU A 444 26.57 -26.39 -19.03
N GLN A 445 25.58 -27.23 -18.75
CA GLN A 445 24.68 -27.79 -19.78
C GLN A 445 23.96 -26.71 -20.60
N ALA A 446 23.49 -25.64 -19.94
CA ALA A 446 22.78 -24.56 -20.63
C ALA A 446 23.72 -23.75 -21.52
N VAL A 447 24.92 -23.44 -21.04
CA VAL A 447 25.94 -22.70 -21.80
C VAL A 447 26.47 -23.51 -22.96
N GLN A 448 26.69 -24.82 -22.80
CA GLN A 448 27.19 -25.72 -23.86
C GLN A 448 26.27 -25.75 -25.10
N SER A 449 24.99 -25.39 -24.96
CA SER A 449 24.08 -25.26 -26.10
C SER A 449 24.31 -24.00 -26.97
N TYR A 450 25.15 -23.07 -26.52
CA TYR A 450 25.43 -21.77 -27.15
C TYR A 450 26.88 -21.58 -27.59
N VAL A 451 27.77 -22.49 -27.19
CA VAL A 451 29.22 -22.33 -27.27
C VAL A 451 29.87 -23.61 -27.78
N ASP A 452 31.01 -23.48 -28.46
CA ASP A 452 31.73 -24.62 -29.02
C ASP A 452 32.59 -25.31 -27.96
N ASN A 453 33.03 -26.55 -28.23
CA ASN A 453 33.94 -27.28 -27.31
C ASN A 453 35.18 -26.43 -27.00
N GLY A 454 35.50 -26.19 -25.72
CA GLY A 454 36.68 -25.42 -25.31
C GLY A 454 36.41 -23.99 -24.83
N ASP A 455 35.19 -23.49 -24.95
CA ASP A 455 34.77 -22.25 -24.28
C ASP A 455 34.58 -22.50 -22.77
N ARG A 456 35.00 -21.55 -21.92
CA ARG A 456 35.00 -21.70 -20.46
C ARG A 456 34.05 -20.70 -19.79
N ILE A 457 33.21 -21.18 -18.87
CA ILE A 457 32.43 -20.29 -17.99
C ILE A 457 33.38 -19.58 -17.02
N VAL A 458 33.39 -18.25 -17.08
CA VAL A 458 34.18 -17.39 -16.19
C VAL A 458 33.39 -17.00 -14.95
N ALA A 459 32.11 -16.67 -15.13
CA ALA A 459 31.26 -16.23 -14.02
C ALA A 459 29.77 -16.44 -14.33
N VAL A 460 29.02 -16.83 -13.31
CA VAL A 460 27.55 -16.81 -13.28
C VAL A 460 27.12 -15.67 -12.37
N LEU A 461 26.36 -14.73 -12.91
CA LEU A 461 26.00 -13.45 -12.27
C LEU A 461 24.47 -13.30 -12.22
N PRO A 462 23.83 -13.77 -11.14
CA PRO A 462 22.42 -13.55 -10.88
C PRO A 462 22.12 -12.06 -10.71
N SER A 463 21.16 -11.52 -11.45
CA SER A 463 20.74 -10.12 -11.37
C SER A 463 19.71 -9.94 -10.26
N VAL A 464 20.15 -10.07 -9.00
CA VAL A 464 19.27 -10.10 -7.80
C VAL A 464 18.39 -8.85 -7.68
N HIS A 465 18.88 -7.69 -8.13
CA HIS A 465 18.14 -6.43 -8.15
C HIS A 465 17.03 -6.37 -9.24
N LEU A 466 17.00 -7.34 -10.17
CA LEU A 466 15.99 -7.49 -11.22
C LEU A 466 15.02 -8.64 -10.96
N ILE A 467 15.05 -9.24 -9.76
CA ILE A 467 14.12 -10.30 -9.39
C ILE A 467 12.69 -9.79 -9.47
N GLN A 468 11.83 -10.53 -10.18
CA GLN A 468 10.38 -10.26 -10.21
C GLN A 468 9.65 -11.33 -9.41
N PHE A 469 8.92 -10.90 -8.40
CA PHE A 469 7.99 -11.78 -7.66
C PHE A 469 6.62 -11.71 -8.36
N ARG A 470 6.13 -12.87 -8.82
CA ARG A 470 4.89 -13.01 -9.60
C ARG A 470 3.99 -14.02 -8.91
N ASN A 471 3.06 -13.58 -8.06
CA ASN A 471 2.16 -14.44 -7.25
C ASN A 471 2.83 -15.72 -6.73
N CYS A 472 2.74 -16.81 -7.51
CA CYS A 472 3.27 -18.14 -7.16
C CYS A 472 4.64 -18.51 -7.77
N THR A 473 5.34 -17.58 -8.42
CA THR A 473 6.66 -17.80 -9.04
C THR A 473 7.59 -16.60 -8.86
N VAL A 474 8.88 -16.87 -8.86
CA VAL A 474 9.93 -15.85 -8.91
C VAL A 474 10.68 -15.95 -10.23
N LEU A 475 10.93 -14.82 -10.87
CA LEU A 475 11.72 -14.71 -12.09
C LEU A 475 13.06 -14.06 -11.75
N LEU A 476 14.16 -14.80 -11.95
CA LEU A 476 15.52 -14.35 -11.70
C LEU A 476 16.30 -14.31 -13.02
N PRO A 477 16.61 -13.11 -13.54
CA PRO A 477 17.53 -12.99 -14.67
C PRO A 477 18.95 -13.36 -14.25
N ILE A 478 19.64 -14.15 -15.07
CA ILE A 478 21.02 -14.59 -14.85
C ILE A 478 21.86 -14.21 -16.06
N GLN A 479 23.00 -13.57 -15.81
CA GLN A 479 24.03 -13.32 -16.82
C GLN A 479 25.16 -14.32 -16.65
N VAL A 480 25.69 -14.84 -17.76
CA VAL A 480 26.85 -15.75 -17.74
C VAL A 480 27.94 -15.15 -18.62
N LYS A 481 29.15 -15.03 -18.07
CA LYS A 481 30.35 -14.66 -18.84
C LYS A 481 31.05 -15.93 -19.28
N VAL A 482 31.24 -16.07 -20.58
CA VAL A 482 31.95 -17.18 -21.21
C VAL A 482 33.19 -16.62 -21.89
N GLN A 483 34.35 -17.18 -21.58
CA GLN A 483 35.59 -16.91 -22.31
C GLN A 483 35.68 -17.87 -23.49
N GLN A 484 35.81 -17.32 -24.68
CA GLN A 484 35.97 -18.06 -25.92
C GLN A 484 37.44 -18.47 -26.11
N ARG A 485 37.71 -19.42 -27.01
CA ARG A 485 39.07 -19.89 -27.33
C ARG A 485 40.06 -18.78 -27.70
N ASP A 486 39.59 -17.70 -28.33
CA ASP A 486 40.39 -16.52 -28.71
C ASP A 486 40.59 -15.54 -27.53
N SER A 487 40.24 -15.95 -26.31
CA SER A 487 40.26 -15.15 -25.08
C SER A 487 39.25 -14.00 -25.03
N THR A 488 38.37 -13.82 -26.02
CA THR A 488 37.28 -12.85 -25.95
C THR A 488 36.20 -13.32 -24.97
N VAL A 489 35.45 -12.37 -24.39
CA VAL A 489 34.40 -12.69 -23.41
C VAL A 489 33.02 -12.41 -24.00
N ARG A 490 32.22 -13.46 -24.16
CA ARG A 490 30.82 -13.40 -24.57
C ARG A 490 29.91 -13.41 -23.35
N ARG A 491 28.82 -12.64 -23.40
CA ARG A 491 27.79 -12.64 -22.36
C ARG A 491 26.55 -13.37 -22.84
N LEU A 492 26.12 -14.38 -22.10
CA LEU A 492 24.86 -15.07 -22.28
C LEU A 492 23.86 -14.62 -21.22
N SER A 493 22.56 -14.67 -21.53
CA SER A 493 21.51 -14.32 -20.57
C SER A 493 20.40 -15.36 -20.53
N PHE A 494 20.11 -15.80 -19.32
CA PHE A 494 19.06 -16.76 -19.01
C PHE A 494 18.06 -16.16 -18.02
N LEU A 495 16.89 -16.77 -17.96
CA LEU A 495 15.85 -16.47 -16.99
C LEU A 495 15.55 -17.75 -16.21
N LEU A 496 15.68 -17.70 -14.90
CA LEU A 496 15.28 -18.79 -14.01
C LEU A 496 13.92 -18.46 -13.42
N LYS A 497 12.90 -19.24 -13.78
CA LYS A 497 11.59 -19.22 -13.14
C LYS A 497 11.58 -20.29 -12.05
N ALA A 498 11.34 -19.93 -10.81
CA ALA A 498 11.27 -20.89 -9.70
C ALA A 498 9.95 -20.73 -8.95
N GLN A 499 9.45 -21.83 -8.37
CA GLN A 499 8.26 -21.78 -7.52
C GLN A 499 8.58 -20.94 -6.27
N HIS A 500 7.72 -19.97 -5.97
CA HIS A 500 7.87 -19.06 -4.83
C HIS A 500 6.48 -18.63 -4.35
N GLY A 501 6.27 -18.57 -3.04
CA GLY A 501 4.99 -18.20 -2.44
C GLY A 501 4.97 -18.66 -0.99
N ASN A 502 4.01 -18.19 -0.20
CA ASN A 502 3.73 -18.77 1.11
C ASN A 502 3.21 -20.21 0.98
N ASP A 503 3.06 -20.89 2.12
CA ASP A 503 2.57 -22.27 2.18
C ASP A 503 1.23 -22.48 1.45
N PHE A 504 0.35 -21.48 1.35
CA PHE A 504 -0.95 -21.61 0.71
C PHE A 504 -0.87 -21.55 -0.82
N GLN A 505 -0.23 -20.51 -1.39
CA GLN A 505 -0.04 -20.37 -2.83
C GLN A 505 0.81 -21.52 -3.41
N ALA A 506 1.83 -21.95 -2.67
CA ALA A 506 2.62 -23.13 -3.03
C ALA A 506 1.76 -24.41 -3.02
N LYS A 507 0.86 -24.58 -2.04
CA LYS A 507 -0.11 -25.69 -2.02
C LYS A 507 -1.06 -25.65 -3.21
N ILE A 508 -1.58 -24.49 -3.61
CA ILE A 508 -2.43 -24.35 -4.80
C ILE A 508 -1.68 -24.79 -6.06
N MET A 509 -0.46 -24.27 -6.28
CA MET A 509 0.37 -24.63 -7.43
C MET A 509 0.66 -26.12 -7.50
N ASP A 510 0.93 -26.74 -6.36
CA ASP A 510 1.23 -28.16 -6.24
C ASP A 510 -0.02 -29.02 -6.46
N HIS A 511 -1.14 -28.66 -5.81
CA HIS A 511 -2.42 -29.34 -5.95
C HIS A 511 -2.91 -29.31 -7.41
N LEU A 512 -2.85 -28.15 -8.06
CA LEU A 512 -3.24 -27.97 -9.47
C LEU A 512 -2.18 -28.43 -10.48
N LYS A 513 -0.98 -28.82 -9.99
CA LYS A 513 0.19 -29.27 -10.78
C LYS A 513 0.63 -28.26 -11.84
N MET A 514 0.50 -26.96 -11.55
CA MET A 514 0.74 -25.87 -12.52
C MET A 514 2.20 -25.82 -12.97
N PHE A 515 3.14 -25.81 -12.02
CA PHE A 515 4.57 -25.75 -12.33
C PHE A 515 5.06 -27.02 -13.06
N VAL A 516 4.57 -28.19 -12.64
CA VAL A 516 4.90 -29.49 -13.27
C VAL A 516 4.40 -29.52 -14.72
N ARG A 517 3.21 -28.97 -14.96
CA ARG A 517 2.62 -28.84 -16.30
C ARG A 517 3.49 -27.94 -17.18
N GLU A 518 3.81 -26.74 -16.69
CA GLU A 518 4.65 -25.79 -17.41
C GLU A 518 6.03 -26.38 -17.74
N HIS A 519 6.69 -27.00 -16.76
CA HIS A 519 7.98 -27.67 -16.95
C HIS A 519 7.90 -28.77 -18.02
N TYR A 520 6.84 -29.58 -18.02
CA TYR A 520 6.63 -30.63 -19.02
C TYR A 520 6.44 -30.06 -20.43
N VAL A 521 5.68 -28.98 -20.57
CA VAL A 521 5.44 -28.33 -21.86
C VAL A 521 6.75 -27.84 -22.47
N TYR A 522 7.53 -27.06 -21.72
CA TYR A 522 8.80 -26.53 -22.22
C TYR A 522 9.82 -27.60 -22.59
N HIS A 523 9.95 -28.67 -21.79
CA HIS A 523 10.99 -29.68 -22.01
C HIS A 523 10.59 -30.83 -22.93
N LYS A 524 9.29 -31.08 -23.12
CA LYS A 524 8.81 -32.27 -23.86
C LYS A 524 7.82 -31.97 -24.97
N VAL A 525 6.97 -30.95 -24.83
CA VAL A 525 5.92 -30.67 -25.81
C VAL A 525 6.44 -29.72 -26.88
N LEU A 526 6.92 -28.52 -26.50
CA LEU A 526 7.37 -27.52 -27.47
C LEU A 526 8.47 -28.07 -28.40
N PRO A 527 9.54 -28.74 -27.91
CA PRO A 527 10.57 -29.28 -28.81
C PRO A 527 10.00 -30.27 -29.84
N ARG A 528 8.99 -31.05 -29.47
CA ARG A 528 8.37 -32.02 -30.39
C ARG A 528 7.47 -31.33 -31.40
N PHE A 529 6.76 -30.27 -31.01
CA PHE A 529 5.97 -29.50 -31.95
C PHE A 529 6.86 -28.78 -32.97
N GLU A 530 7.98 -28.23 -32.52
CA GLU A 530 8.95 -27.55 -33.38
C GLU A 530 9.64 -28.55 -34.33
N GLN A 531 9.97 -29.76 -33.87
CA GLN A 531 10.47 -30.86 -34.71
C GLN A 531 9.49 -31.27 -35.82
N LEU A 532 8.17 -31.18 -35.58
CA LEU A 532 7.18 -31.48 -36.64
C LEU A 532 7.28 -30.47 -37.78
N PHE A 533 7.46 -29.18 -37.47
CA PHE A 533 7.68 -28.14 -38.48
C PHE A 533 9.06 -28.26 -39.13
N GLU A 534 10.10 -28.57 -38.36
CA GLU A 534 11.46 -28.75 -38.89
C GLU A 534 11.53 -29.90 -39.90
N ALA A 535 10.81 -31.00 -39.63
CA ALA A 535 10.73 -32.15 -40.53
C ALA A 535 10.11 -31.82 -41.90
N VAL A 536 9.36 -30.72 -42.01
CA VAL A 536 8.80 -30.21 -43.27
C VAL A 536 9.51 -28.93 -43.75
N GLY A 537 10.72 -28.68 -43.26
CA GLY A 537 11.58 -27.58 -43.69
C GLY A 537 11.17 -26.20 -43.15
N GLN A 538 10.27 -26.13 -42.16
CA GLN A 538 9.86 -24.88 -41.55
C GLN A 538 10.46 -24.68 -40.16
N LYS A 539 11.09 -23.52 -39.94
CA LYS A 539 11.63 -23.16 -38.64
C LYS A 539 10.58 -22.37 -37.85
N VAL A 540 9.93 -23.03 -36.90
CA VAL A 540 8.95 -22.42 -35.97
C VAL A 540 9.48 -22.55 -34.55
N SER A 541 9.37 -21.47 -33.77
CA SER A 541 9.61 -21.46 -32.33
C SER A 541 8.34 -20.98 -31.62
N PHE A 542 7.91 -21.67 -30.57
CA PHE A 542 6.68 -21.31 -29.85
C PHE A 542 6.93 -20.41 -28.64
N GLY A 543 8.08 -20.56 -27.99
CA GLY A 543 8.43 -19.83 -26.78
C GLY A 543 9.95 -19.90 -26.53
N PRO A 544 10.42 -19.51 -25.34
CA PRO A 544 11.83 -19.65 -25.00
C PRO A 544 12.23 -21.13 -24.89
N ARG A 545 13.46 -21.45 -25.30
CA ARG A 545 14.04 -22.76 -25.02
C ARG A 545 14.27 -22.91 -23.51
N ALA A 546 13.89 -24.04 -22.94
CA ALA A 546 14.21 -24.40 -21.56
C ALA A 546 15.40 -25.36 -21.50
N PHE A 547 16.14 -25.25 -20.40
CA PHE A 547 17.36 -26.00 -20.13
C PHE A 547 17.28 -26.65 -18.75
N LYS A 548 18.04 -27.73 -18.59
CA LYS A 548 18.26 -28.35 -17.29
C LYS A 548 19.50 -27.76 -16.64
N LEU A 549 19.48 -27.64 -15.31
CA LEU A 549 20.69 -27.41 -14.52
C LEU A 549 21.46 -28.71 -14.37
N ASP A 550 22.77 -28.59 -14.16
CA ASP A 550 23.65 -29.73 -13.98
C ASP A 550 23.34 -30.50 -12.68
N ARG A 551 22.83 -29.79 -11.67
CA ARG A 551 22.49 -30.34 -10.35
C ARG A 551 21.14 -29.80 -9.88
N SER A 552 20.44 -30.60 -9.07
CA SER A 552 19.22 -30.14 -8.40
C SER A 552 19.57 -29.09 -7.34
N ILE A 553 18.80 -28.00 -7.30
CA ILE A 553 18.98 -26.88 -6.37
C ILE A 553 17.96 -26.92 -5.21
N GLY A 554 17.33 -28.07 -4.97
CA GLY A 554 16.37 -28.27 -3.87
C GLY A 554 15.02 -27.57 -4.04
N VAL A 555 14.81 -26.84 -5.15
CA VAL A 555 13.54 -26.18 -5.50
C VAL A 555 13.09 -26.57 -6.91
N ARG A 556 11.78 -26.47 -7.19
CA ARG A 556 11.25 -26.62 -8.55
C ARG A 556 11.57 -25.37 -9.37
N TYR A 557 12.20 -25.57 -10.52
CA TYR A 557 12.64 -24.48 -11.41
C TYR A 557 12.40 -24.80 -12.89
N ILE A 558 12.43 -23.76 -13.72
CA ILE A 558 12.55 -23.81 -15.17
C ILE A 558 13.59 -22.75 -15.54
N LEU A 559 14.75 -23.21 -16.04
CA LEU A 559 15.75 -22.33 -16.62
C LEU A 559 15.43 -22.17 -18.10
N MET A 560 15.37 -20.95 -18.61
CA MET A 560 15.03 -20.70 -20.01
C MET A 560 15.80 -19.52 -20.58
N GLU A 561 15.73 -19.34 -21.89
CA GLU A 561 16.30 -18.19 -22.57
C GLU A 561 15.70 -16.88 -22.05
N ASN A 562 16.55 -15.85 -21.86
CA ASN A 562 16.04 -14.52 -21.55
C ASN A 562 15.60 -13.81 -22.84
N LEU A 563 14.30 -13.90 -23.17
CA LEU A 563 13.77 -13.27 -24.39
C LEU A 563 13.90 -11.74 -24.40
N LYS A 564 13.86 -11.07 -23.23
CA LYS A 564 14.12 -9.62 -23.16
C LYS A 564 15.52 -9.28 -23.66
N ALA A 565 16.52 -10.08 -23.31
CA ALA A 565 17.88 -9.93 -23.80
C ALA A 565 18.01 -10.23 -25.31
N LYS A 566 17.07 -11.01 -25.89
CA LYS A 566 16.97 -11.28 -27.33
C LYS A 566 16.13 -10.23 -28.11
N GLY A 567 15.75 -9.14 -27.46
CA GLY A 567 15.01 -8.03 -28.07
C GLY A 567 13.49 -8.23 -28.14
N TYR A 568 12.95 -9.23 -27.43
CA TYR A 568 11.51 -9.39 -27.31
C TYR A 568 10.93 -8.44 -26.27
N ARG A 569 9.69 -8.00 -26.47
CA ARG A 569 8.94 -7.16 -25.55
C ARG A 569 7.47 -7.57 -25.49
N ASN A 570 6.85 -7.44 -24.32
CA ASN A 570 5.40 -7.54 -24.20
C ASN A 570 4.75 -6.24 -24.72
N VAL A 571 3.50 -6.34 -25.17
CA VAL A 571 2.66 -5.13 -25.35
C VAL A 571 2.24 -4.59 -23.98
N GLU A 572 1.88 -3.32 -23.92
CA GLU A 572 1.32 -2.73 -22.71
C GLU A 572 -0.08 -3.32 -22.46
N ARG A 573 -0.22 -4.04 -21.34
CA ARG A 573 -1.46 -4.74 -20.94
C ARG A 573 -2.73 -3.90 -21.10
N GLY A 574 -2.71 -2.65 -20.63
CA GLY A 574 -3.88 -1.75 -20.65
C GLY A 574 -4.26 -1.24 -22.04
N LYS A 575 -3.40 -1.39 -23.06
CA LYS A 575 -3.71 -1.09 -24.47
C LYS A 575 -4.27 -2.31 -25.18
N GLY A 576 -3.71 -3.49 -24.90
CA GLY A 576 -4.03 -4.72 -25.62
C GLY A 576 -3.31 -4.83 -26.96
N PHE A 577 -3.66 -5.85 -27.73
CA PHE A 577 -3.18 -6.08 -29.08
C PHE A 577 -3.98 -5.23 -30.06
N ASP A 578 -3.28 -4.40 -30.84
CA ASP A 578 -3.84 -3.87 -32.07
C ASP A 578 -4.07 -4.99 -33.10
N LEU A 579 -4.58 -4.63 -34.28
CA LEU A 579 -4.93 -5.60 -35.31
C LEU A 579 -3.73 -6.43 -35.77
N GLU A 580 -2.55 -5.83 -35.88
CA GLU A 580 -1.35 -6.52 -36.36
C GLU A 580 -0.82 -7.47 -35.29
N TYR A 581 -0.65 -7.00 -34.05
CA TYR A 581 -0.22 -7.87 -32.95
C TYR A 581 -1.19 -9.05 -32.76
N LEU A 582 -2.51 -8.80 -32.81
CA LEU A 582 -3.52 -9.84 -32.62
C LEU A 582 -3.43 -10.91 -33.72
N LYS A 583 -3.27 -10.50 -34.98
CA LYS A 583 -3.04 -11.41 -36.11
C LYS A 583 -1.80 -12.27 -35.89
N GLN A 584 -0.70 -11.70 -35.41
CA GLN A 584 0.52 -12.45 -35.13
C GLN A 584 0.34 -13.47 -33.99
N VAL A 585 -0.42 -13.13 -32.94
CA VAL A 585 -0.76 -14.08 -31.86
C VAL A 585 -1.62 -15.22 -32.38
N LEU A 586 -2.69 -14.91 -33.11
CA LEU A 586 -3.62 -15.92 -33.65
C LEU A 586 -2.93 -16.85 -34.66
N ARG A 587 -2.01 -16.32 -35.48
CA ARG A 587 -1.18 -17.15 -36.36
C ARG A 587 -0.28 -18.10 -35.57
N LYS A 588 0.35 -17.63 -34.48
CA LYS A 588 1.19 -18.48 -33.62
C LYS A 588 0.37 -19.56 -32.89
N LEU A 589 -0.83 -19.21 -32.40
CA LEU A 589 -1.77 -20.17 -31.80
C LEU A 589 -2.24 -21.21 -32.83
N ALA A 590 -2.54 -20.80 -34.07
CA ALA A 590 -2.91 -21.72 -35.14
C ALA A 590 -1.80 -22.75 -35.44
N GLN A 591 -0.54 -22.32 -35.48
CA GLN A 591 0.61 -23.22 -35.61
C GLN A 591 0.72 -24.17 -34.42
N PHE A 592 0.53 -23.67 -33.20
CA PHE A 592 0.60 -24.45 -31.96
C PHE A 592 -0.49 -25.52 -31.93
N HIS A 593 -1.72 -25.14 -32.29
CA HIS A 593 -2.88 -26.00 -32.39
C HIS A 593 -2.72 -27.06 -33.47
N ALA A 594 -2.24 -26.70 -34.67
CA ALA A 594 -1.97 -27.66 -35.74
C ALA A 594 -0.93 -28.72 -35.32
N ALA A 595 0.20 -28.29 -34.73
CA ALA A 595 1.21 -29.21 -34.22
C ALA A 595 0.66 -30.13 -33.13
N SER A 596 -0.23 -29.63 -32.28
CA SER A 596 -0.87 -30.45 -31.24
C SER A 596 -1.80 -31.52 -31.81
N ALA A 597 -2.57 -31.20 -32.85
CA ALA A 597 -3.46 -32.15 -33.51
C ALA A 597 -2.66 -33.27 -34.20
N VAL A 598 -1.61 -32.90 -34.94
CA VAL A 598 -0.69 -33.85 -35.60
C VAL A 598 0.08 -34.69 -34.58
N TYR A 599 0.48 -34.10 -33.46
CA TYR A 599 1.11 -34.84 -32.37
C TYR A 599 0.19 -35.94 -31.82
N VAL A 600 -1.09 -35.62 -31.58
CA VAL A 600 -2.08 -36.57 -31.08
C VAL A 600 -2.40 -37.63 -32.12
N GLU A 601 -2.48 -37.29 -33.40
CA GLU A 601 -2.60 -38.28 -34.48
C GLU A 601 -1.45 -39.29 -34.45
N LYS A 602 -0.19 -38.81 -34.37
CA LYS A 602 0.99 -39.68 -34.41
C LYS A 602 1.24 -40.46 -33.11
N ARG A 603 0.78 -39.97 -31.96
CA ARG A 603 1.09 -40.51 -30.62
C ARG A 603 -0.12 -40.97 -29.82
N GLY A 604 -1.32 -40.87 -30.38
CA GLY A 604 -2.58 -41.30 -29.80
C GLY A 604 -3.24 -40.30 -28.84
N LYS A 605 -2.58 -39.94 -27.74
CA LYS A 605 -3.12 -39.00 -26.75
C LYS A 605 -2.05 -38.28 -25.95
N PHE A 606 -2.39 -37.12 -25.39
CA PHE A 606 -1.58 -36.52 -24.34
C PHE A 606 -1.68 -37.32 -23.03
N ASN A 607 -0.68 -37.15 -22.17
CA ASN A 607 -0.75 -37.69 -20.81
C ASN A 607 -1.90 -37.03 -20.03
N GLN A 608 -2.26 -37.63 -18.89
CA GLN A 608 -3.37 -37.14 -18.11
C GLN A 608 -3.19 -35.67 -17.69
N LEU A 609 -1.95 -35.23 -17.42
CA LEU A 609 -1.62 -33.87 -16.96
C LEU A 609 -2.14 -32.79 -17.91
N LEU A 610 -2.00 -33.01 -19.23
CA LEU A 610 -2.45 -32.10 -20.27
C LEU A 610 -3.85 -32.41 -20.78
N SER A 611 -4.27 -33.69 -20.81
CA SER A 611 -5.59 -34.04 -21.33
C SER A 611 -6.72 -33.49 -20.45
N SER A 612 -6.59 -33.57 -19.12
CA SER A 612 -7.62 -33.07 -18.20
C SER A 612 -7.32 -31.66 -17.66
N GLY A 613 -6.08 -31.15 -17.80
CA GLY A 613 -5.67 -29.85 -17.27
C GLY A 613 -5.96 -29.70 -15.76
N ILE A 614 -6.39 -28.50 -15.35
CA ILE A 614 -6.82 -28.17 -13.97
C ILE A 614 -8.29 -28.50 -13.67
N TYR A 615 -9.13 -28.66 -14.71
CA TYR A 615 -10.57 -28.91 -14.57
C TYR A 615 -10.86 -30.41 -14.38
N ARG A 616 -10.67 -30.91 -13.16
CA ARG A 616 -10.99 -32.28 -12.76
C ARG A 616 -11.85 -32.28 -11.51
N LYS A 617 -12.64 -33.35 -11.32
CA LYS A 617 -13.45 -33.54 -10.12
C LYS A 617 -12.64 -33.45 -8.82
N ALA A 618 -11.40 -33.96 -8.82
CA ALA A 618 -10.49 -33.85 -7.68
C ALA A 618 -10.12 -32.41 -7.30
N ASN A 619 -10.26 -31.45 -8.23
CA ASN A 619 -9.97 -30.04 -8.03
C ASN A 619 -11.26 -29.21 -7.85
N GLN A 620 -12.42 -29.84 -7.68
CA GLN A 620 -13.70 -29.14 -7.67
C GLN A 620 -13.78 -28.08 -6.57
N GLU A 621 -13.39 -28.43 -5.34
CA GLU A 621 -13.43 -27.54 -4.18
C GLU A 621 -12.55 -26.29 -4.39
N ILE A 622 -11.29 -26.49 -4.78
CA ILE A 622 -10.38 -25.38 -5.06
C ILE A 622 -10.85 -24.53 -6.25
N LEU A 623 -11.49 -25.13 -7.26
CA LEU A 623 -12.07 -24.39 -8.37
C LEU A 623 -13.30 -23.56 -7.94
N GLN A 624 -14.09 -24.03 -6.97
CA GLN A 624 -15.19 -23.24 -6.38
C GLN A 624 -14.65 -22.03 -5.64
N GLU A 625 -13.57 -22.21 -4.86
CA GLU A 625 -12.92 -21.10 -4.15
C GLU A 625 -12.33 -20.07 -5.12
N LEU A 626 -11.63 -20.53 -6.17
CA LEU A 626 -11.03 -19.66 -7.18
C LEU A 626 -12.07 -18.91 -8.04
N ASN A 627 -13.26 -19.48 -8.22
CA ASN A 627 -14.34 -18.90 -9.04
C ASN A 627 -15.45 -18.24 -8.20
N ASN A 628 -15.22 -17.96 -6.92
CA ASN A 628 -16.22 -17.35 -6.03
C ASN A 628 -16.87 -16.10 -6.69
N PRO A 629 -18.21 -16.10 -6.86
CA PRO A 629 -18.92 -15.06 -7.61
C PRO A 629 -19.26 -13.82 -6.81
N GLU A 630 -19.09 -13.83 -5.48
CA GLU A 630 -19.62 -12.82 -4.56
C GLU A 630 -19.21 -11.40 -4.95
N ALA A 631 -17.90 -11.19 -5.18
CA ALA A 631 -17.37 -9.89 -5.56
C ALA A 631 -17.92 -9.40 -6.90
N PHE A 632 -18.05 -10.29 -7.89
CA PHE A 632 -18.56 -9.95 -9.21
C PHE A 632 -20.07 -9.61 -9.17
N LEU A 633 -20.90 -10.48 -8.59
CA LEU A 633 -22.35 -10.30 -8.52
C LEU A 633 -22.73 -9.08 -7.68
N SER A 634 -22.02 -8.85 -6.57
CA SER A 634 -22.23 -7.69 -5.70
C SER A 634 -22.02 -6.37 -6.45
N GLN A 635 -20.97 -6.28 -7.28
CA GLN A 635 -20.74 -5.09 -8.11
C GLN A 635 -21.68 -5.02 -9.30
N LEU A 636 -21.96 -6.15 -9.97
CA LEU A 636 -22.89 -6.20 -11.10
C LEU A 636 -24.25 -5.61 -10.71
N ARG A 637 -24.77 -5.91 -9.51
CA ARG A 637 -26.05 -5.36 -9.01
C ARG A 637 -26.09 -3.82 -9.02
N ARG A 638 -24.93 -3.16 -8.92
CA ARG A 638 -24.80 -1.70 -8.86
C ARG A 638 -24.67 -1.07 -10.24
N TRP A 639 -24.43 -1.85 -11.30
CA TRP A 639 -24.29 -1.32 -12.65
C TRP A 639 -25.67 -1.15 -13.29
N ARG A 640 -25.83 -0.12 -14.13
CA ARG A 640 -27.07 0.12 -14.87
C ARG A 640 -27.50 -1.08 -15.71
N ILE A 641 -26.56 -1.75 -16.38
CA ILE A 641 -26.84 -2.95 -17.19
C ILE A 641 -27.08 -4.19 -16.32
N GLY A 642 -26.61 -4.18 -15.07
CA GLY A 642 -26.71 -5.31 -14.17
C GLY A 642 -28.13 -5.61 -13.71
N THR A 643 -29.06 -4.66 -13.78
CA THR A 643 -30.49 -4.92 -13.49
C THR A 643 -31.08 -5.96 -14.44
N HIS A 644 -30.60 -6.03 -15.68
CA HIS A 644 -31.01 -7.02 -16.68
C HIS A 644 -30.33 -8.38 -16.46
N PHE A 645 -29.02 -8.40 -16.21
CA PHE A 645 -28.24 -9.65 -16.17
C PHE A 645 -28.09 -10.29 -14.78
N HIS A 646 -28.26 -9.54 -13.68
CA HIS A 646 -27.88 -10.02 -12.34
C HIS A 646 -28.60 -11.31 -11.94
N LYS A 647 -29.92 -11.40 -12.15
CA LYS A 647 -30.68 -12.61 -11.80
C LYS A 647 -30.20 -13.81 -12.62
N GLN A 648 -30.06 -13.64 -13.93
CA GLN A 648 -29.56 -14.68 -14.82
C GLN A 648 -28.15 -15.15 -14.42
N PHE A 649 -27.29 -14.24 -13.97
CA PHE A 649 -25.91 -14.58 -13.61
C PHE A 649 -25.84 -15.24 -12.24
N ALA A 650 -26.59 -14.77 -11.25
CA ALA A 650 -26.67 -15.44 -9.95
C ALA A 650 -27.05 -16.93 -10.09
N ASP A 651 -28.09 -17.20 -10.88
CA ASP A 651 -28.54 -18.55 -11.25
C ASP A 651 -27.49 -19.42 -11.94
N LYS A 652 -26.62 -18.79 -12.74
CA LYS A 652 -25.58 -19.49 -13.50
C LYS A 652 -24.33 -19.78 -12.66
N GLU A 653 -24.02 -18.90 -11.73
CA GLU A 653 -22.88 -19.03 -10.83
C GLU A 653 -23.01 -20.23 -9.88
N GLU A 654 -24.24 -20.63 -9.54
CA GLU A 654 -24.52 -21.83 -8.73
C GLU A 654 -24.00 -23.13 -9.37
N VAL A 655 -24.05 -23.22 -10.70
CA VAL A 655 -23.65 -24.42 -11.46
C VAL A 655 -22.34 -24.24 -12.22
N LEU A 656 -21.65 -23.10 -12.05
CA LEU A 656 -20.51 -22.69 -12.87
C LEU A 656 -19.41 -23.76 -12.87
N VAL A 657 -18.95 -24.19 -11.69
CA VAL A 657 -17.82 -25.14 -11.60
C VAL A 657 -18.19 -26.51 -12.15
N GLU A 658 -19.40 -27.01 -11.90
CA GLU A 658 -19.86 -28.27 -12.46
C GLU A 658 -19.87 -28.22 -13.99
N LYS A 659 -20.37 -27.12 -14.56
CA LYS A 659 -20.40 -26.92 -16.01
C LYS A 659 -19.00 -26.72 -16.58
N LEU A 660 -18.07 -26.08 -15.87
CA LEU A 660 -16.66 -25.97 -16.31
C LEU A 660 -15.97 -27.33 -16.37
N LEU A 661 -16.24 -28.23 -15.41
CA LEU A 661 -15.73 -29.59 -15.44
C LEU A 661 -16.23 -30.37 -16.66
N LYS A 662 -17.51 -30.16 -17.04
CA LYS A 662 -18.13 -30.77 -18.22
C LYS A 662 -17.63 -30.15 -19.53
N LEU A 663 -17.59 -28.82 -19.63
CA LEU A 663 -17.15 -28.07 -20.82
C LEU A 663 -15.74 -28.50 -21.25
N HIS A 664 -14.86 -28.67 -20.27
CA HIS A 664 -13.48 -29.03 -20.57
C HIS A 664 -13.25 -30.55 -20.66
N ALA A 665 -14.28 -31.38 -20.69
CA ALA A 665 -14.10 -32.76 -21.13
C ALA A 665 -13.87 -32.77 -22.65
N SER A 666 -12.80 -33.41 -23.13
CA SER A 666 -12.53 -33.49 -24.56
C SER A 666 -13.61 -34.34 -25.24
N ASP A 667 -14.27 -33.80 -26.26
CA ASP A 667 -15.23 -34.53 -27.08
C ASP A 667 -14.49 -35.17 -28.26
N PRO A 668 -14.34 -36.52 -28.33
CA PRO A 668 -13.60 -37.18 -29.40
C PRO A 668 -14.23 -36.98 -30.79
N LYS A 669 -15.48 -36.50 -30.87
CA LYS A 669 -16.16 -36.19 -32.13
C LYS A 669 -15.84 -34.78 -32.65
N GLN A 670 -15.23 -33.92 -31.84
CA GLN A 670 -14.87 -32.55 -32.22
C GLN A 670 -13.38 -32.42 -32.53
N PHE A 671 -13.02 -31.38 -33.28
CA PHE A 671 -11.64 -31.00 -33.49
C PHE A 671 -11.04 -30.45 -32.18
N ASN A 672 -10.12 -31.21 -31.58
CA ASN A 672 -9.47 -30.85 -30.33
C ASN A 672 -7.98 -30.54 -30.55
N VAL A 673 -7.49 -29.61 -29.76
CA VAL A 673 -6.11 -29.10 -29.79
C VAL A 673 -5.61 -28.92 -28.36
N LEU A 674 -4.30 -28.87 -28.17
CA LEU A 674 -3.73 -28.42 -26.91
C LEU A 674 -3.88 -26.90 -26.86
N ASN A 675 -4.78 -26.40 -26.01
CA ASN A 675 -4.98 -24.98 -25.76
C ASN A 675 -3.94 -24.48 -24.74
N HIS A 676 -3.54 -23.23 -24.92
CA HIS A 676 -2.74 -22.47 -23.97
C HIS A 676 -3.51 -22.20 -22.67
N CYS A 677 -4.81 -21.89 -22.78
CA CYS A 677 -5.75 -21.53 -21.71
C CYS A 677 -5.37 -20.30 -20.86
N ASP A 678 -4.34 -19.55 -21.26
CA ASP A 678 -3.89 -18.33 -20.58
C ASP A 678 -3.13 -17.39 -21.54
N CYS A 679 -3.60 -17.28 -22.79
CA CYS A 679 -2.92 -16.50 -23.84
C CYS A 679 -3.40 -15.04 -23.83
N TRP A 680 -3.07 -14.31 -22.76
CA TRP A 680 -3.34 -12.88 -22.64
C TRP A 680 -2.07 -12.04 -22.89
N ALA A 681 -2.22 -10.72 -23.00
CA ALA A 681 -1.16 -9.77 -23.36
C ALA A 681 0.18 -9.94 -22.59
N ASN A 682 0.13 -10.27 -21.30
CA ASN A 682 1.33 -10.46 -20.48
C ASN A 682 2.08 -11.77 -20.79
N ASN A 683 1.39 -12.75 -21.35
CA ASN A 683 1.95 -14.07 -21.68
C ASN A 683 2.37 -14.18 -23.16
N VAL A 684 2.42 -13.05 -23.87
CA VAL A 684 2.90 -12.98 -25.25
C VAL A 684 3.98 -11.92 -25.38
N MET A 685 5.11 -12.27 -26.00
CA MET A 685 6.17 -11.34 -26.34
C MET A 685 6.40 -11.29 -27.85
N PHE A 686 6.73 -10.10 -28.36
CA PHE A 686 7.02 -9.85 -29.76
C PHE A 686 8.46 -9.39 -29.94
N LYS A 687 9.11 -9.87 -31.00
CA LYS A 687 10.37 -9.32 -31.49
C LYS A 687 10.07 -8.46 -32.71
N LEU A 688 10.63 -7.26 -32.75
CA LEU A 688 10.45 -6.34 -33.86
C LEU A 688 11.75 -6.15 -34.64
N ASN A 689 11.63 -5.86 -35.94
CA ASN A 689 12.76 -5.35 -36.72
C ASN A 689 12.97 -3.84 -36.52
N ASN A 690 14.00 -3.28 -37.16
CA ASN A 690 14.34 -1.86 -37.08
C ASN A 690 13.25 -0.91 -37.61
N GLN A 691 12.30 -1.42 -38.40
CA GLN A 691 11.16 -0.65 -38.93
C GLN A 691 9.94 -0.71 -37.99
N GLY A 692 10.00 -1.46 -36.89
CA GLY A 692 8.90 -1.64 -35.96
C GLY A 692 7.93 -2.76 -36.32
N ASN A 693 8.20 -3.55 -37.37
CA ASN A 693 7.34 -4.67 -37.78
C ASN A 693 7.63 -5.92 -36.94
N VAL A 694 6.58 -6.68 -36.62
CA VAL A 694 6.70 -7.96 -35.89
C VAL A 694 7.42 -8.99 -36.75
N VAL A 695 8.55 -9.51 -36.26
CA VAL A 695 9.31 -10.58 -36.93
C VAL A 695 9.21 -11.92 -36.22
N ASP A 696 8.85 -11.93 -34.94
CA ASP A 696 8.55 -13.16 -34.22
C ASP A 696 7.62 -12.91 -33.02
N THR A 697 6.91 -13.96 -32.62
CA THR A 697 5.95 -13.99 -31.52
C THR A 697 6.23 -15.21 -30.65
N ALA A 698 6.41 -14.99 -29.35
CA ALA A 698 6.66 -16.04 -28.35
C ALA A 698 5.52 -16.09 -27.34
N LEU A 699 5.01 -17.30 -27.12
CA LEU A 699 4.03 -17.64 -26.08
C LEU A 699 4.77 -18.04 -24.80
N LEU A 700 4.24 -17.61 -23.65
CA LEU A 700 4.82 -17.81 -22.32
C LEU A 700 3.77 -18.37 -21.37
N ASP A 701 4.24 -18.94 -20.27
CA ASP A 701 3.41 -19.37 -19.13
C ASP A 701 2.37 -20.46 -19.46
N PHE A 702 2.87 -21.67 -19.67
CA PHE A 702 2.06 -22.84 -20.01
C PHE A 702 1.50 -23.58 -18.77
N GLN A 703 1.19 -22.84 -17.69
CA GLN A 703 0.80 -23.43 -16.39
C GLN A 703 -0.56 -24.12 -16.40
N VAL A 704 -1.48 -23.73 -17.26
CA VAL A 704 -2.87 -24.21 -17.27
C VAL A 704 -3.29 -24.86 -18.59
N VAL A 705 -2.31 -25.18 -19.46
CA VAL A 705 -2.60 -25.78 -20.79
C VAL A 705 -3.48 -27.02 -20.69
N LYS A 706 -4.33 -27.19 -21.70
CA LYS A 706 -5.27 -28.31 -21.72
C LYS A 706 -5.69 -28.72 -23.12
N TYR A 707 -5.84 -30.02 -23.34
CA TYR A 707 -6.42 -30.55 -24.57
C TYR A 707 -7.94 -30.38 -24.62
N GLY A 708 -8.48 -29.77 -25.68
CA GLY A 708 -9.91 -29.49 -25.84
C GLY A 708 -10.21 -28.66 -27.09
N SER A 709 -11.41 -28.07 -27.17
CA SER A 709 -11.79 -27.20 -28.29
C SER A 709 -10.86 -25.97 -28.42
N PRO A 710 -10.48 -25.54 -29.64
CA PRO A 710 -9.75 -24.29 -29.88
C PRO A 710 -10.54 -23.03 -29.48
N ALA A 711 -11.86 -23.14 -29.28
CA ALA A 711 -12.70 -22.03 -28.84
C ALA A 711 -12.23 -21.41 -27.52
N ASN A 712 -11.60 -22.21 -26.65
CA ASN A 712 -11.09 -21.72 -25.36
C ASN A 712 -10.02 -20.64 -25.56
N ASP A 713 -9.00 -20.92 -26.37
CA ASP A 713 -7.94 -19.95 -26.64
C ASP A 713 -8.42 -18.75 -27.49
N LEU A 714 -9.38 -18.95 -28.39
CA LEU A 714 -9.95 -17.86 -29.19
C LEU A 714 -10.70 -16.87 -28.31
N TYR A 715 -11.60 -17.34 -27.45
CA TYR A 715 -12.27 -16.47 -26.49
C TYR A 715 -11.29 -15.84 -25.51
N TYR A 716 -10.36 -16.62 -24.96
CA TYR A 716 -9.39 -16.11 -23.99
C TYR A 716 -8.55 -14.99 -24.60
N THR A 717 -7.95 -15.21 -25.77
CA THR A 717 -7.04 -14.25 -26.40
C THR A 717 -7.77 -12.99 -26.85
N ILE A 718 -8.86 -13.14 -27.61
CA ILE A 718 -9.53 -12.00 -28.25
C ILE A 718 -10.26 -11.16 -27.18
N LEU A 719 -11.07 -11.77 -26.32
CA LEU A 719 -11.87 -11.02 -25.35
C LEU A 719 -11.03 -10.41 -24.22
N SER A 720 -9.96 -11.07 -23.78
CA SER A 720 -9.09 -10.51 -22.73
C SER A 720 -8.13 -9.43 -23.26
N SER A 721 -7.61 -9.58 -24.48
CA SER A 721 -6.39 -8.87 -24.87
C SER A 721 -6.45 -8.10 -26.17
N ALA A 722 -7.45 -8.28 -27.04
CA ALA A 722 -7.59 -7.39 -28.20
C ALA A 722 -8.03 -5.98 -27.77
N GLU A 723 -7.58 -4.95 -28.51
CA GLU A 723 -8.02 -3.58 -28.32
C GLU A 723 -9.55 -3.46 -28.34
N LYS A 724 -10.10 -2.50 -27.56
CA LYS A 724 -11.54 -2.32 -27.38
C LYS A 724 -12.31 -2.25 -28.72
N LYS A 725 -11.79 -1.48 -29.69
CA LYS A 725 -12.43 -1.30 -31.01
C LYS A 725 -12.41 -2.56 -31.89
N ILE A 726 -11.54 -3.53 -31.58
CA ILE A 726 -11.32 -4.74 -32.38
C ILE A 726 -12.09 -5.92 -31.79
N LYS A 727 -12.04 -6.08 -30.46
CA LYS A 727 -12.42 -7.35 -29.80
C LYS A 727 -13.83 -7.84 -30.10
N LEU A 728 -14.80 -6.94 -30.32
CA LEU A 728 -16.18 -7.32 -30.67
C LEU A 728 -16.46 -7.15 -32.16
N ALA A 729 -16.05 -6.01 -32.74
CA ALA A 729 -16.34 -5.66 -34.13
C ALA A 729 -15.64 -6.60 -35.14
N GLU A 730 -14.43 -7.04 -34.83
CA GLU A 730 -13.62 -7.89 -35.70
C GLU A 730 -13.56 -9.35 -35.22
N PHE A 731 -14.37 -9.73 -34.23
CA PHE A 731 -14.26 -11.06 -33.59
C PHE A 731 -14.33 -12.19 -34.63
N ASP A 732 -15.34 -12.18 -35.49
CA ASP A 732 -15.54 -13.23 -36.49
C ASP A 732 -14.45 -13.20 -37.58
N ASN A 733 -13.99 -12.02 -37.97
CA ASN A 733 -12.88 -11.85 -38.91
C ASN A 733 -11.58 -12.41 -38.34
N MET A 734 -11.34 -12.23 -37.04
CA MET A 734 -10.17 -12.76 -36.34
C MET A 734 -10.25 -14.28 -36.16
N VAL A 735 -11.43 -14.84 -35.89
CA VAL A 735 -11.67 -16.30 -35.88
C VAL A 735 -11.41 -16.90 -37.27
N GLN A 736 -11.91 -16.25 -38.33
CA GLN A 736 -11.69 -16.68 -39.71
C GLN A 736 -10.20 -16.60 -40.10
N TYR A 737 -9.51 -15.53 -39.70
CA TYR A 737 -8.06 -15.38 -39.88
C TYR A 737 -7.27 -16.50 -39.19
N TYR A 738 -7.62 -16.81 -37.93
CA TYR A 738 -7.05 -17.96 -37.22
C TYR A 738 -7.29 -19.27 -37.97
N PHE A 739 -8.52 -19.50 -38.44
CA PHE A 739 -8.90 -20.73 -39.13
C PHE A 739 -8.06 -20.94 -40.40
N TYR A 740 -7.85 -19.91 -41.21
CA TYR A 740 -7.03 -20.02 -42.41
C TYR A 740 -5.59 -20.44 -42.09
N HIS A 741 -4.97 -19.84 -41.08
CA HIS A 741 -3.63 -20.23 -40.66
C HIS A 741 -3.56 -21.61 -39.99
N LEU A 742 -4.64 -22.05 -39.35
CA LEU A 742 -4.75 -23.41 -38.81
C LEU A 742 -4.76 -24.40 -39.98
N MET A 743 -5.54 -24.11 -41.04
CA MET A 743 -5.63 -24.97 -42.22
C MET A 743 -4.29 -25.06 -42.96
N ASP A 744 -3.63 -23.92 -43.17
CA ASP A 744 -2.31 -23.89 -43.78
C ASP A 744 -1.33 -24.74 -42.98
N SER A 745 -1.31 -24.57 -41.66
CA SER A 745 -0.39 -25.32 -40.78
C SER A 745 -0.70 -26.82 -40.76
N LEU A 746 -1.96 -27.23 -40.73
CA LEU A 746 -2.34 -28.65 -40.78
C LEU A 746 -1.97 -29.30 -42.13
N LYS A 747 -2.15 -28.57 -43.24
CA LYS A 747 -1.72 -29.03 -44.58
C LYS A 747 -0.21 -29.16 -44.68
N ILE A 748 0.53 -28.14 -44.22
CA ILE A 748 2.00 -28.14 -44.17
C ILE A 748 2.53 -29.34 -43.37
N LEU A 749 1.91 -29.65 -42.23
CA LEU A 749 2.31 -30.75 -41.38
C LEU A 749 1.77 -32.13 -41.83
N ALA A 750 1.07 -32.18 -42.97
CA ALA A 750 0.45 -33.37 -43.54
C ALA A 750 -0.45 -34.12 -42.53
N TYR A 751 -1.38 -33.39 -41.88
CA TYR A 751 -2.37 -34.00 -41.00
C TYR A 751 -3.24 -35.01 -41.77
N GLY A 752 -3.29 -36.25 -41.27
CA GLY A 752 -3.89 -37.38 -41.99
C GLY A 752 -5.38 -37.64 -41.71
N LYS A 753 -6.00 -36.89 -40.78
CA LYS A 753 -7.45 -36.94 -40.55
C LYS A 753 -8.18 -35.86 -41.34
N ALA A 754 -9.52 -35.94 -41.36
CA ALA A 754 -10.37 -34.92 -41.97
C ALA A 754 -10.05 -33.53 -41.39
N LEU A 755 -9.81 -32.56 -42.28
CA LEU A 755 -9.58 -31.17 -41.89
C LEU A 755 -10.89 -30.54 -41.39
N PRO A 756 -10.86 -29.79 -40.29
CA PRO A 756 -12.05 -29.10 -39.81
C PRO A 756 -12.45 -27.99 -40.80
N GLN A 757 -13.74 -27.71 -40.88
CA GLN A 757 -14.32 -26.60 -41.62
C GLN A 757 -14.45 -25.37 -40.73
N LEU A 758 -14.62 -24.19 -41.34
CA LEU A 758 -14.85 -22.95 -40.59
C LEU A 758 -16.12 -23.06 -39.74
N GLU A 759 -17.14 -23.77 -40.23
CA GLU A 759 -18.38 -23.99 -39.51
C GLU A 759 -18.18 -24.84 -38.24
N ASP A 760 -17.26 -25.82 -38.26
CA ASP A 760 -16.92 -26.60 -37.05
C ASP A 760 -16.34 -25.70 -35.96
N ILE A 761 -15.53 -24.71 -36.33
CA ILE A 761 -14.96 -23.74 -35.39
C ILE A 761 -16.05 -22.81 -34.85
N ARG A 762 -16.96 -22.33 -35.70
CA ARG A 762 -18.08 -21.46 -35.32
C ARG A 762 -19.08 -22.19 -34.41
N GLU A 763 -19.42 -23.43 -34.73
CA GLU A 763 -20.26 -24.29 -33.90
C GLU A 763 -19.58 -24.56 -32.55
N SER A 764 -18.26 -24.76 -32.55
CA SER A 764 -17.53 -24.90 -31.29
C SER A 764 -17.60 -23.62 -30.45
N LEU A 765 -17.42 -22.44 -31.05
CA LEU A 765 -17.55 -21.16 -30.36
C LEU A 765 -18.96 -20.96 -29.77
N SER A 766 -20.02 -21.30 -30.50
CA SER A 766 -21.39 -21.17 -30.00
C SER A 766 -21.67 -22.09 -28.81
N LYS A 767 -21.16 -23.34 -28.84
CA LYS A 767 -21.25 -24.30 -27.72
C LYS A 767 -20.38 -23.93 -26.51
N HIS A 768 -19.37 -23.09 -26.70
CA HIS A 768 -18.41 -22.69 -25.66
C HIS A 768 -18.68 -21.28 -25.09
N GLY A 769 -19.94 -20.82 -25.08
CA GLY A 769 -20.32 -19.54 -24.45
C GLY A 769 -19.92 -19.42 -22.97
N LEU A 770 -19.85 -20.54 -22.24
CA LEU A 770 -19.31 -20.58 -20.87
C LEU A 770 -17.82 -20.18 -20.80
N ALA A 771 -17.00 -20.53 -21.79
CA ALA A 771 -15.60 -20.10 -21.84
C ALA A 771 -15.52 -18.57 -22.00
N ALA A 772 -16.31 -18.00 -22.90
CA ALA A 772 -16.44 -16.56 -23.07
C ALA A 772 -16.87 -15.88 -21.77
N TYR A 773 -17.87 -16.43 -21.08
CA TYR A 773 -18.34 -15.92 -19.79
C TYR A 773 -17.24 -15.87 -18.74
N VAL A 774 -16.47 -16.96 -18.57
CA VAL A 774 -15.36 -16.97 -17.59
C VAL A 774 -14.30 -15.94 -17.96
N VAL A 775 -13.96 -15.80 -19.24
CA VAL A 775 -12.97 -14.81 -19.68
C VAL A 775 -13.44 -13.39 -19.33
N VAL A 776 -14.68 -13.03 -19.68
CA VAL A 776 -15.15 -11.65 -19.44
C VAL A 776 -15.40 -11.36 -17.97
N THR A 777 -15.78 -12.36 -17.16
CA THR A 777 -16.12 -12.15 -15.73
C THR A 777 -14.97 -12.42 -14.77
N ARG A 778 -13.90 -13.13 -15.17
CA ARG A 778 -12.76 -13.47 -14.29
C ARG A 778 -11.42 -12.95 -14.81
N VAL A 779 -11.21 -12.89 -16.13
CA VAL A 779 -9.90 -12.55 -16.72
C VAL A 779 -9.84 -11.08 -17.16
N LEU A 780 -10.80 -10.63 -17.97
CA LEU A 780 -10.92 -9.25 -18.41
C LEU A 780 -10.79 -8.19 -17.29
N PRO A 781 -11.44 -8.34 -16.11
CA PRO A 781 -11.24 -7.44 -14.98
C PRO A 781 -9.77 -7.25 -14.60
N ILE A 782 -8.99 -8.35 -14.57
CA ILE A 782 -7.55 -8.35 -14.25
C ILE A 782 -6.76 -7.62 -15.35
N THR A 783 -7.11 -7.84 -16.62
CA THR A 783 -6.40 -7.20 -17.75
C THR A 783 -6.54 -5.67 -17.77
N LEU A 784 -7.62 -5.13 -17.18
CA LEU A 784 -7.94 -3.70 -17.19
C LEU A 784 -7.46 -2.96 -15.92
N MET A 785 -6.83 -3.67 -14.99
CA MET A 785 -6.17 -3.11 -13.79
C MET A 785 -4.85 -2.40 -14.13
N ASN A 786 -4.39 -1.51 -13.24
CA ASN A 786 -3.10 -0.83 -13.39
C ASN A 786 -1.93 -1.76 -12.96
N GLN A 787 -0.79 -1.70 -13.66
CA GLN A 787 0.35 -2.62 -13.44
C GLN A 787 0.96 -2.58 -12.03
N PHE A 788 0.81 -1.47 -11.28
CA PHE A 788 1.29 -1.36 -9.89
C PHE A 788 0.55 -2.31 -8.91
N GLU A 789 -0.55 -2.91 -9.34
CA GLU A 789 -1.33 -3.86 -8.53
C GLU A 789 -0.80 -5.30 -8.66
N ASP A 790 0.10 -5.60 -9.62
CA ASP A 790 0.63 -6.96 -9.85
C ASP A 790 1.79 -7.35 -8.89
N GLU A 791 2.40 -6.39 -8.19
CA GLU A 791 3.64 -6.60 -7.40
C GLU A 791 3.42 -6.47 -5.88
N VAL A 792 2.38 -7.06 -5.28
CA VAL A 792 2.21 -6.96 -3.81
C VAL A 792 1.55 -8.19 -3.15
N ASN A 793 2.13 -8.57 -1.99
CA ASN A 793 1.71 -9.53 -0.95
C ASN A 793 0.19 -9.83 -0.83
N GLU A 794 -0.12 -11.04 -0.33
CA GLU A 794 -1.47 -11.61 -0.05
C GLU A 794 -2.57 -10.64 0.39
N LEU A 795 -2.22 -9.63 1.21
CA LEU A 795 -3.16 -8.64 1.71
C LEU A 795 -3.79 -7.76 0.61
N TYR A 796 -3.16 -7.68 -0.57
CA TYR A 796 -3.66 -6.97 -1.75
C TYR A 796 -4.49 -7.85 -2.70
N ALA A 797 -4.39 -9.18 -2.63
CA ALA A 797 -5.11 -10.08 -3.55
C ALA A 797 -6.63 -10.07 -3.32
N SER A 798 -7.10 -9.90 -2.08
CA SER A 798 -8.53 -9.72 -1.76
C SER A 798 -9.04 -8.32 -2.13
N LYS A 799 -8.23 -7.27 -1.89
CA LYS A 799 -8.49 -5.89 -2.34
C LYS A 799 -8.58 -5.78 -3.86
N MET A 800 -7.73 -6.51 -4.59
CA MET A 800 -7.77 -6.63 -6.05
C MET A 800 -9.09 -7.25 -6.53
N LYS A 801 -9.57 -8.32 -5.89
CA LYS A 801 -10.80 -9.02 -6.34
C LYS A 801 -12.04 -8.12 -6.36
N CYS A 802 -12.22 -7.21 -5.40
CA CYS A 802 -13.35 -6.27 -5.43
C CYS A 802 -13.08 -5.04 -6.31
N SER A 803 -11.86 -4.49 -6.27
CA SER A 803 -11.51 -3.26 -7.01
C SER A 803 -11.46 -3.45 -8.52
N MET A 804 -11.16 -4.64 -9.06
CA MET A 804 -11.30 -4.86 -10.51
C MET A 804 -12.73 -4.66 -11.00
N PHE A 805 -13.71 -5.07 -10.21
CA PHE A 805 -15.11 -4.99 -10.61
C PHE A 805 -15.69 -3.57 -10.45
N THR A 806 -15.01 -2.66 -9.75
CA THR A 806 -15.35 -1.23 -9.69
C THR A 806 -14.60 -0.39 -10.73
N ASN A 807 -13.67 -0.99 -11.49
CA ASN A 807 -12.90 -0.30 -12.50
C ASN A 807 -13.80 0.23 -13.63
N ARG A 808 -13.78 1.55 -13.85
CA ARG A 808 -14.62 2.21 -14.86
C ARG A 808 -14.41 1.68 -16.28
N LYS A 809 -13.17 1.32 -16.67
CA LYS A 809 -12.90 0.75 -18.00
C LYS A 809 -13.55 -0.62 -18.16
N TYR A 810 -13.53 -1.42 -17.11
CA TYR A 810 -14.18 -2.73 -17.10
C TYR A 810 -15.70 -2.62 -17.16
N ILE A 811 -16.31 -1.75 -16.35
CA ILE A 811 -17.77 -1.50 -16.39
C ILE A 811 -18.20 -1.04 -17.79
N LEU A 812 -17.45 -0.11 -18.40
CA LEU A 812 -17.72 0.36 -19.76
C LEU A 812 -17.58 -0.76 -20.80
N ALA A 813 -16.58 -1.64 -20.66
CA ALA A 813 -16.45 -2.80 -21.55
C ALA A 813 -17.64 -3.76 -21.38
N MET A 814 -18.09 -4.02 -20.15
CA MET A 814 -19.22 -4.91 -19.88
C MET A 814 -20.54 -4.39 -20.48
N ASN A 815 -20.72 -3.06 -20.56
CA ASN A 815 -21.90 -2.48 -21.22
C ASN A 815 -22.00 -2.80 -22.72
N GLU A 816 -20.88 -3.11 -23.38
CA GLU A 816 -20.84 -3.49 -24.80
C GLU A 816 -20.77 -5.01 -24.97
N ILE A 817 -20.00 -5.69 -24.12
CA ILE A 817 -19.78 -7.14 -24.19
C ILE A 817 -21.03 -7.93 -23.82
N LEU A 818 -21.76 -7.55 -22.76
CA LEU A 818 -22.90 -8.33 -22.31
C LEU A 818 -24.03 -8.39 -23.35
N PRO A 819 -24.47 -7.28 -23.98
CA PRO A 819 -25.43 -7.33 -25.08
C PRO A 819 -24.93 -8.15 -26.27
N TRP A 820 -23.65 -7.99 -26.65
CA TRP A 820 -23.04 -8.78 -27.73
C TRP A 820 -23.05 -10.29 -27.44
N MET A 821 -22.82 -10.68 -26.19
CA MET A 821 -22.91 -12.08 -25.77
C MET A 821 -24.35 -12.61 -25.77
N GLU A 822 -25.32 -11.78 -25.34
CA GLU A 822 -26.74 -12.13 -25.32
C GLU A 822 -27.29 -12.32 -26.74
N GLU A 823 -27.00 -11.39 -27.66
CA GLU A 823 -27.39 -11.46 -29.08
C GLU A 823 -26.88 -12.73 -29.76
N ARG A 824 -25.69 -13.17 -29.37
CA ARG A 824 -25.04 -14.40 -29.87
C ARG A 824 -25.43 -15.66 -29.11
N SER A 825 -26.39 -15.58 -28.19
CA SER A 825 -26.81 -16.71 -27.34
C SER A 825 -25.66 -17.34 -26.52
N LEU A 826 -24.56 -16.62 -26.30
CA LEU A 826 -23.41 -17.12 -25.54
C LEU A 826 -23.67 -17.20 -24.04
N LEU A 827 -24.79 -16.63 -23.59
CA LEU A 827 -25.28 -16.75 -22.21
C LEU A 827 -26.24 -17.94 -22.05
N ASN A 828 -26.54 -18.72 -23.10
CA ASN A 828 -27.52 -19.83 -23.03
C ASN A 828 -26.90 -21.17 -22.58
N TRP A 829 -26.02 -21.12 -21.58
CA TRP A 829 -25.52 -22.29 -20.88
C TRP A 829 -26.12 -22.31 -19.46
N LYS A 830 -27.06 -23.20 -19.16
CA LYS A 830 -27.48 -23.54 -17.79
C LYS A 830 -27.77 -25.04 -17.73
#